data_AF-A0A5D0CTG5-F1
#
_entry.id   AF-A0A5D0CTG5-F1
#
_cell.length_a   1.000
_cell.length_b   1.000
_cell.length_c   1.000
_cell.angle_alpha   90.00
_cell.angle_beta   90.00
_cell.angle_gamma   90.00
#
_symmetry.space_group_name_H-M   'P 1'
#
loop_
_entity.id
_entity.type
_entity.pdbx_description
1 polymer ?
#
loop_
_entity_poly.entity_id
_entity_poly.type
_entity_poly.pdbx_seq_one_letter_code
_entity_poly.pdbx_strand_id
1 'polypeptide(L)'
;MTRLARKRLAIWIALGAALIAGGIALYFWLKPPIPVSSATSDGDKMKFQTSGDKFMEYRGDGAWNEIFVKGVNLGATVPGHFPGEFPITEEDYLRWFRQIDEMGANVIRIYTVHNPVFYKSLVKYNRDKVDDPLYFIQGIWSPEEQLIELQDAYNPGIKEKFHKEIEKAVKAVYGDLNADPVPGESGGKYTANAGPFLMGWHIGTEWDPEMVDNTNKVHAGTEPYKGKHFAAKADASPFESWLAELVDQTAQLEKKYGWEHPITFTNWVTTDVLEHPGEPLFEEDLASVDATKIEPVNWEAGYFAAYHVYPYYPDFFHLDKTLETIPEGNDYNTYKAYLKQLKAHYKDIPIMVTEYGVPSSLGVSHLGRGGRNQGGHSEKEQGEINVSLTKDIYDEGYAGAILFMWQDEWFKKTWNTMRFEIPEDRRSYWLNVLTNEKLFGLLSLGPGKEDQIIIDGKLNDWAALPEGEVKSWENPVPGMKQLRVTHDEAYVYVGMTLEQPFDPKKSQVYLGTDVLPGGDQPVNELPGKSLSEGLEGMVVIGTDEETQVKVAPSYDFHQRLYGRYGYWMLDDPTAEQKKQFRPWKLAVSLTMTPPDTRFANPFMDMTVGKLLRGTSDRNSEAFNSLTSWQYSGNEVELRIPWMLLGFADPSSLQVIDYGPLKKDRTFATTKTQGITFVPWIKDRASGNVSWPGGAGGTLDLGGQPKYTWSPWETVKYTEHLKSGYTALKEFYETLPDHRSP
;
A
#
# COMPACT_ATOMS: atom_id res chain seq x y z
N MET A 1 -38.13 -56.39 39.28
CA MET A 1 -36.72 -55.91 39.27
C MET A 1 -36.11 -56.06 40.65
N THR A 2 -34.94 -56.68 40.75
CA THR A 2 -34.19 -56.81 42.01
C THR A 2 -33.68 -55.44 42.48
N ARG A 3 -33.40 -55.29 43.78
CA ARG A 3 -32.85 -54.04 44.37
C ARG A 3 -31.54 -53.62 43.71
N LEU A 4 -30.75 -54.60 43.25
CA LEU A 4 -29.51 -54.40 42.49
C LEU A 4 -29.78 -53.86 41.07
N ALA A 5 -30.81 -54.38 40.38
CA ALA A 5 -31.20 -53.90 39.06
C ALA A 5 -31.69 -52.44 39.08
N ARG A 6 -32.44 -52.05 40.12
CA ARG A 6 -32.87 -50.63 40.30
C ARG A 6 -31.69 -49.70 40.57
N LYS A 7 -30.71 -50.11 41.38
CA LYS A 7 -29.48 -49.33 41.61
C LYS A 7 -28.65 -49.17 40.33
N ARG A 8 -28.48 -50.24 39.55
CA ARG A 8 -27.77 -50.18 38.27
C ARG A 8 -28.48 -49.27 37.26
N LEU A 9 -29.81 -49.37 37.15
CA LEU A 9 -30.60 -48.49 36.28
C LEU A 9 -30.48 -47.02 36.69
N ALA A 10 -30.53 -46.71 37.99
CA ALA A 10 -30.35 -45.34 38.49
C ALA A 10 -28.94 -44.79 38.19
N ILE A 11 -27.89 -45.61 38.29
CA ILE A 11 -26.51 -45.22 37.94
C ILE A 11 -26.39 -44.95 36.43
N TRP A 12 -26.98 -45.79 35.58
CA TRP A 12 -26.96 -45.57 34.12
C TRP A 12 -27.74 -44.32 33.70
N ILE A 13 -28.88 -44.04 34.35
CA ILE A 13 -29.64 -42.80 34.11
C ILE A 13 -28.82 -41.58 34.55
N ALA A 14 -28.15 -41.63 35.71
CA ALA A 14 -27.31 -40.53 36.19
C ALA A 14 -26.09 -40.28 35.28
N LEU A 15 -25.43 -41.34 34.79
CA LEU A 15 -24.33 -41.24 33.83
C LEU A 15 -24.80 -40.68 32.48
N GLY A 16 -25.96 -41.13 31.98
CA GLY A 16 -26.57 -40.59 30.77
C GLY A 16 -26.92 -39.11 30.89
N ALA A 17 -27.52 -38.71 32.01
CA ALA A 17 -27.81 -37.30 32.30
C ALA A 17 -26.53 -36.45 32.42
N ALA A 18 -25.47 -36.97 33.05
CA ALA A 18 -24.19 -36.27 33.15
C ALA A 18 -23.48 -36.13 31.78
N LEU A 19 -23.56 -37.15 30.92
CA LEU A 19 -23.03 -37.06 29.54
C LEU A 19 -23.82 -36.07 28.69
N ILE A 20 -25.16 -36.04 28.82
CA ILE A 20 -26.01 -35.07 28.12
C ILE A 20 -25.73 -33.66 28.65
N ALA A 21 -25.70 -33.46 29.97
CA ALA A 21 -25.38 -32.16 30.57
C ALA A 21 -23.97 -31.71 30.22
N GLY A 22 -22.99 -32.61 30.23
CA GLY A 22 -21.62 -32.34 29.78
C GLY A 22 -21.54 -32.01 28.30
N GLY A 23 -22.31 -32.69 27.44
CA GLY A 23 -22.42 -32.39 26.02
C GLY A 23 -23.12 -31.06 25.74
N ILE A 24 -24.15 -30.71 26.53
CA ILE A 24 -24.84 -29.42 26.46
C ILE A 24 -23.92 -28.30 26.95
N ALA A 25 -23.23 -28.49 28.07
CA ALA A 25 -22.27 -27.52 28.60
C ALA A 25 -21.11 -27.31 27.62
N LEU A 26 -20.58 -28.39 27.03
CA LEU A 26 -19.56 -28.31 25.98
C LEU A 26 -20.10 -27.62 24.73
N TYR A 27 -21.35 -27.88 24.33
CA TYR A 27 -22.00 -27.21 23.19
C TYR A 27 -22.14 -25.70 23.42
N PHE A 28 -22.59 -25.27 24.60
CA PHE A 28 -22.69 -23.85 24.95
C PHE A 28 -21.33 -23.19 25.17
N TRP A 29 -20.34 -23.92 25.68
CA TRP A 29 -18.96 -23.45 25.83
C TRP A 29 -18.23 -23.35 24.48
N LEU A 30 -18.59 -24.19 23.51
CA LEU A 30 -18.04 -24.16 22.14
C LEU A 30 -18.76 -23.16 21.23
N LYS A 31 -19.95 -22.66 21.59
CA LYS A 31 -20.60 -21.58 20.84
C LYS A 31 -19.85 -20.28 21.09
N PRO A 32 -19.39 -19.57 20.03
CA PRO A 32 -18.83 -18.25 20.23
C PRO A 32 -19.91 -17.36 20.87
N PRO A 33 -19.58 -16.64 21.93
CA PRO A 33 -20.50 -15.65 22.49
C PRO A 33 -20.83 -14.61 21.42
N ILE A 34 -22.11 -14.26 21.33
CA ILE A 34 -22.65 -13.32 20.35
C ILE A 34 -22.66 -11.94 21.03
N PRO A 35 -22.12 -10.88 20.39
CA PRO A 35 -22.25 -9.53 20.91
C PRO A 35 -23.71 -9.17 21.20
N VAL A 36 -23.92 -8.31 22.20
CA VAL A 36 -25.25 -7.78 22.53
C VAL A 36 -25.85 -7.11 21.29
N SER A 37 -27.11 -7.40 20.99
CA SER A 37 -27.82 -6.89 19.81
C SER A 37 -29.23 -6.44 20.18
N SER A 38 -29.75 -5.48 19.41
CA SER A 38 -31.16 -5.11 19.38
C SER A 38 -31.90 -5.98 18.36
N ALA A 39 -33.22 -6.05 18.48
CA ALA A 39 -34.08 -6.65 17.45
C ALA A 39 -34.79 -5.53 16.65
N THR A 40 -34.90 -5.71 15.33
CA THR A 40 -35.75 -4.89 14.45
C THR A 40 -37.23 -5.19 14.69
N SER A 41 -38.12 -4.46 14.03
CA SER A 41 -39.56 -4.75 14.03
C SER A 41 -39.90 -6.14 13.52
N ASP A 42 -39.07 -6.68 12.62
CA ASP A 42 -39.23 -8.02 12.03
C ASP A 42 -38.54 -9.12 12.85
N GLY A 43 -37.79 -8.75 13.90
CA GLY A 43 -37.07 -9.68 14.78
C GLY A 43 -35.65 -10.02 14.32
N ASP A 44 -35.15 -9.35 13.28
CA ASP A 44 -33.75 -9.45 12.84
C ASP A 44 -32.83 -8.77 13.85
N LYS A 45 -31.60 -9.26 13.99
CA LYS A 45 -30.63 -8.70 14.95
C LYS A 45 -29.86 -7.54 14.36
N MET A 46 -29.59 -6.53 15.19
CA MET A 46 -28.72 -5.41 14.85
C MET A 46 -27.75 -5.11 15.99
N LYS A 47 -26.47 -4.93 15.65
CA LYS A 47 -25.45 -4.38 16.55
C LYS A 47 -25.14 -2.92 16.24
N PHE A 48 -25.21 -2.55 14.96
CA PHE A 48 -24.94 -1.21 14.46
C PHE A 48 -26.14 -0.68 13.68
N GLN A 49 -26.33 0.64 13.71
CA GLN A 49 -27.28 1.31 12.84
C GLN A 49 -26.78 2.71 12.47
N THR A 50 -27.40 3.33 11.46
CA THR A 50 -27.24 4.76 11.18
C THR A 50 -28.41 5.56 11.70
N SER A 51 -28.17 6.73 12.28
CA SER A 51 -29.23 7.64 12.75
C SER A 51 -28.87 9.09 12.44
N GLY A 52 -29.60 9.73 11.51
CA GLY A 52 -29.18 11.00 10.93
C GLY A 52 -27.79 10.87 10.30
N ASP A 53 -26.88 11.80 10.60
CA ASP A 53 -25.49 11.74 10.13
C ASP A 53 -24.54 10.93 11.02
N LYS A 54 -25.06 10.15 11.96
CA LYS A 54 -24.29 9.41 12.97
C LYS A 54 -24.30 7.90 12.76
N PHE A 55 -23.16 7.28 13.07
CA PHE A 55 -23.04 5.83 13.17
C PHE A 55 -23.17 5.40 14.63
N MET A 56 -24.02 4.43 14.90
CA MET A 56 -24.47 4.09 16.24
C MET A 56 -24.20 2.62 16.57
N GLU A 57 -23.77 2.38 17.79
CA GLU A 57 -23.53 1.06 18.36
C GLU A 57 -24.56 0.76 19.47
N TYR A 58 -25.15 -0.43 19.43
CA TYR A 58 -25.98 -0.93 20.52
C TYR A 58 -25.13 -1.56 21.62
N ARG A 59 -25.20 -1.03 22.84
CA ARG A 59 -24.42 -1.52 24.00
C ARG A 59 -25.25 -2.27 25.05
N GLY A 60 -26.53 -2.47 24.79
CA GLY A 60 -27.47 -3.02 25.76
C GLY A 60 -28.34 -1.93 26.41
N ASP A 61 -29.21 -2.35 27.33
CA ASP A 61 -30.09 -1.49 28.12
C ASP A 61 -31.02 -0.55 27.32
N GLY A 62 -31.25 -0.84 26.04
CA GLY A 62 -32.09 -0.04 25.14
C GLY A 62 -31.41 1.24 24.62
N ALA A 63 -30.11 1.42 24.82
CA ALA A 63 -29.38 2.62 24.42
C ALA A 63 -28.49 2.41 23.18
N TRP A 64 -28.56 3.37 22.27
CA TRP A 64 -27.68 3.50 21.10
C TRP A 64 -26.68 4.62 21.36
N ASN A 65 -25.40 4.31 21.16
CA ASN A 65 -24.29 5.24 21.42
C ASN A 65 -23.59 5.58 20.11
N GLU A 66 -23.24 6.85 19.92
CA GLU A 66 -22.42 7.26 18.78
C GLU A 66 -21.05 6.60 18.87
N ILE A 67 -20.56 6.07 17.75
CA ILE A 67 -19.24 5.49 17.62
C ILE A 67 -18.51 6.14 16.44
N PHE A 68 -17.27 6.54 16.68
CA PHE A 68 -16.36 6.88 15.60
C PHE A 68 -15.69 5.59 15.10
N VAL A 69 -15.89 5.27 13.83
CA VAL A 69 -15.32 4.08 13.22
C VAL A 69 -13.84 4.33 12.91
N LYS A 70 -12.95 3.77 13.73
CA LYS A 70 -11.49 3.92 13.64
C LYS A 70 -10.89 2.60 13.16
N GLY A 71 -10.44 2.58 11.92
CA GLY A 71 -10.10 1.32 11.25
C GLY A 71 -8.79 1.32 10.48
N VAL A 72 -8.44 0.13 10.01
CA VAL A 72 -7.40 -0.11 9.01
C VAL A 72 -7.93 -1.03 7.91
N ASN A 73 -7.50 -0.79 6.68
CA ASN A 73 -7.70 -1.71 5.58
C ASN A 73 -6.70 -2.87 5.68
N LEU A 74 -7.14 -4.09 5.39
CA LEU A 74 -6.32 -5.30 5.46
C LEU A 74 -6.29 -5.97 4.08
N GLY A 75 -5.09 -6.06 3.51
CA GLY A 75 -4.85 -6.76 2.24
C GLY A 75 -4.83 -8.28 2.40
N ALA A 76 -4.73 -8.99 1.28
CA ALA A 76 -4.72 -10.45 1.23
C ALA A 76 -3.31 -11.05 1.05
N THR A 77 -2.26 -10.22 1.01
CA THR A 77 -0.90 -10.65 0.63
C THR A 77 0.15 -10.49 1.72
N VAL A 78 1.25 -11.22 1.52
CA VAL A 78 2.58 -11.04 2.15
C VAL A 78 3.63 -11.10 1.03
N PRO A 79 4.90 -10.70 1.27
CA PRO A 79 5.96 -10.71 0.25
C PRO A 79 6.04 -12.04 -0.52
N GLY A 80 6.29 -11.96 -1.83
CA GLY A 80 6.39 -13.12 -2.72
C GLY A 80 5.06 -13.59 -3.33
N HIS A 81 3.92 -13.00 -2.96
CA HIS A 81 2.60 -13.44 -3.40
C HIS A 81 1.74 -12.33 -4.00
N PHE A 82 0.82 -12.71 -4.88
CA PHE A 82 -0.24 -11.88 -5.43
C PHE A 82 -1.58 -12.08 -4.68
N PRO A 83 -2.53 -11.13 -4.75
CA PRO A 83 -3.80 -11.18 -3.99
C PRO A 83 -4.61 -12.47 -4.16
N GLY A 84 -4.56 -13.08 -5.35
CA GLY A 84 -5.27 -14.32 -5.66
C GLY A 84 -4.69 -15.60 -5.03
N GLU A 85 -3.56 -15.51 -4.32
CA GLU A 85 -2.89 -16.66 -3.68
C GLU A 85 -3.28 -16.87 -2.21
N PHE A 86 -3.73 -15.80 -1.52
CA PHE A 86 -4.14 -15.82 -0.11
C PHE A 86 -3.17 -16.54 0.85
N PRO A 87 -1.89 -16.13 0.93
CA PRO A 87 -0.84 -16.81 1.70
C PRO A 87 -0.95 -16.67 3.23
N ILE A 88 -1.77 -15.74 3.72
CA ILE A 88 -1.83 -15.36 5.15
C ILE A 88 -2.35 -16.53 6.00
N THR A 89 -1.61 -16.86 7.07
CA THR A 89 -1.94 -17.99 7.95
C THR A 89 -2.83 -17.60 9.12
N GLU A 90 -3.37 -18.59 9.85
CA GLU A 90 -4.10 -18.35 11.11
C GLU A 90 -3.22 -17.64 12.16
N GLU A 91 -1.91 -17.94 12.18
CA GLU A 91 -0.98 -17.31 13.12
C GLU A 91 -0.79 -15.82 12.80
N ASP A 92 -0.64 -15.48 11.52
CA ASP A 92 -0.54 -14.10 11.05
C ASP A 92 -1.79 -13.31 11.39
N TYR A 93 -2.98 -13.84 11.06
CA TYR A 93 -4.24 -13.18 11.39
C TYR A 93 -4.41 -12.95 12.89
N LEU A 94 -4.17 -13.95 13.74
CA LEU A 94 -4.34 -13.78 15.19
C LEU A 94 -3.34 -12.77 15.78
N ARG A 95 -2.13 -12.70 15.22
CA ARG A 95 -1.10 -11.74 15.62
C ARG A 95 -1.47 -10.32 15.16
N TRP A 96 -1.88 -10.16 13.90
CA TRP A 96 -2.32 -8.88 13.34
C TRP A 96 -3.59 -8.37 14.02
N PHE A 97 -4.60 -9.19 14.25
CA PHE A 97 -5.82 -8.80 14.96
C PHE A 97 -5.50 -8.28 16.37
N ARG A 98 -4.57 -8.93 17.07
CA ARG A 98 -4.08 -8.46 18.36
C ARG A 98 -3.45 -7.07 18.25
N GLN A 99 -2.51 -6.87 17.32
CA GLN A 99 -1.82 -5.60 17.16
C GLN A 99 -2.79 -4.47 16.71
N ILE A 100 -3.69 -4.75 15.77
CA ILE A 100 -4.71 -3.78 15.31
C ILE A 100 -5.60 -3.34 16.47
N ASP A 101 -6.05 -4.28 17.29
CA ASP A 101 -6.90 -4.01 18.44
C ASP A 101 -6.15 -3.28 19.57
N GLU A 102 -4.88 -3.65 19.83
CA GLU A 102 -3.97 -2.97 20.76
C GLU A 102 -3.59 -1.55 20.32
N MET A 103 -3.67 -1.24 19.02
CA MET A 103 -3.57 0.12 18.49
C MET A 103 -4.79 0.97 18.84
N GLY A 104 -5.90 0.34 19.22
CA GLY A 104 -7.17 1.00 19.50
C GLY A 104 -8.11 1.07 18.30
N ALA A 105 -7.80 0.43 17.17
CA ALA A 105 -8.74 0.31 16.06
C ALA A 105 -9.90 -0.64 16.45
N ASN A 106 -11.12 -0.29 16.05
CA ASN A 106 -12.32 -1.07 16.34
C ASN A 106 -12.85 -1.85 15.12
N VAL A 107 -12.32 -1.59 13.93
CA VAL A 107 -12.73 -2.26 12.70
C VAL A 107 -11.56 -2.58 11.77
N ILE A 108 -11.65 -3.72 11.09
CA ILE A 108 -10.85 -4.07 9.92
C ILE A 108 -11.73 -4.01 8.68
N ARG A 109 -11.31 -3.33 7.61
CA ARG A 109 -11.96 -3.45 6.29
C ARG A 109 -11.15 -4.40 5.40
N ILE A 110 -11.83 -5.38 4.80
CA ILE A 110 -11.27 -6.23 3.73
C ILE A 110 -11.98 -5.94 2.42
N TYR A 111 -11.28 -6.06 1.29
CA TYR A 111 -11.78 -5.66 -0.04
C TYR A 111 -12.67 -6.69 -0.73
N THR A 112 -12.44 -7.97 -0.41
CA THR A 112 -13.09 -9.11 -1.05
C THR A 112 -13.22 -10.26 -0.05
N VAL A 113 -13.78 -11.38 -0.48
CA VAL A 113 -13.84 -12.61 0.32
C VAL A 113 -12.42 -13.17 0.47
N HIS A 114 -11.91 -13.22 1.71
CA HIS A 114 -10.66 -13.92 2.04
C HIS A 114 -10.91 -15.42 2.22
N ASN A 115 -9.85 -16.23 2.21
CA ASN A 115 -9.97 -17.67 2.50
C ASN A 115 -10.60 -17.95 3.88
N PRO A 116 -11.21 -19.15 4.10
CA PRO A 116 -11.93 -19.50 5.33
C PRO A 116 -11.16 -19.26 6.64
N VAL A 117 -9.83 -19.30 6.57
CA VAL A 117 -8.93 -19.07 7.70
C VAL A 117 -9.10 -17.66 8.30
N PHE A 118 -9.42 -16.63 7.50
CA PHE A 118 -9.69 -15.28 7.99
C PHE A 118 -10.87 -15.27 8.97
N TYR A 119 -12.05 -15.70 8.50
CA TYR A 119 -13.29 -15.71 9.28
C TYR A 119 -13.17 -16.60 10.53
N LYS A 120 -12.53 -17.77 10.39
CA LYS A 120 -12.25 -18.66 11.53
C LYS A 120 -11.36 -17.95 12.56
N SER A 121 -10.31 -17.26 12.13
CA SER A 121 -9.37 -16.58 13.01
C SER A 121 -10.05 -15.40 13.71
N LEU A 122 -10.91 -14.65 13.03
CA LEU A 122 -11.63 -13.52 13.60
C LEU A 122 -12.62 -13.98 14.69
N VAL A 123 -13.44 -14.98 14.38
CA VAL A 123 -14.37 -15.59 15.36
C VAL A 123 -13.62 -16.20 16.54
N LYS A 124 -12.44 -16.78 16.30
CA LYS A 124 -11.58 -17.32 17.36
C LYS A 124 -11.02 -16.20 18.24
N TYR A 125 -10.53 -15.12 17.64
CA TYR A 125 -9.96 -13.96 18.34
C TYR A 125 -11.00 -13.29 19.26
N ASN A 126 -12.22 -13.12 18.75
CA ASN A 126 -13.30 -12.45 19.49
C ASN A 126 -13.98 -13.33 20.56
N ARG A 127 -13.66 -14.62 20.66
CA ARG A 127 -14.32 -15.55 21.60
C ARG A 127 -14.24 -15.07 23.04
N ASP A 128 -13.09 -14.52 23.44
CA ASP A 128 -12.83 -14.09 24.81
C ASP A 128 -13.00 -12.57 24.99
N LYS A 129 -13.57 -11.87 23.98
CA LYS A 129 -13.71 -10.41 23.89
C LYS A 129 -15.14 -9.95 23.59
N VAL A 130 -16.13 -10.59 24.21
CA VAL A 130 -17.56 -10.39 23.87
C VAL A 130 -18.01 -8.93 24.03
N ASP A 131 -17.50 -8.27 25.06
CA ASP A 131 -17.88 -6.90 25.42
C ASP A 131 -17.10 -5.84 24.60
N ASP A 132 -16.01 -6.26 23.94
CA ASP A 132 -15.13 -5.40 23.14
C ASP A 132 -14.49 -6.20 21.98
N PRO A 133 -15.29 -6.69 21.03
CA PRO A 133 -14.76 -7.49 19.93
C PRO A 133 -14.13 -6.59 18.87
N LEU A 134 -13.18 -7.13 18.13
CA LEU A 134 -12.69 -6.51 16.91
C LEU A 134 -13.69 -6.77 15.78
N TYR A 135 -14.29 -5.72 15.24
CA TYR A 135 -15.27 -5.83 14.16
C TYR A 135 -14.60 -5.85 12.79
N PHE A 136 -15.38 -6.15 11.76
CA PHE A 136 -14.92 -6.02 10.38
C PHE A 136 -16.00 -5.44 9.45
N ILE A 137 -15.56 -4.79 8.38
CA ILE A 137 -16.38 -4.39 7.23
C ILE A 137 -16.04 -5.33 6.08
N GLN A 138 -17.07 -5.96 5.51
CA GLN A 138 -16.91 -6.89 4.39
C GLN A 138 -17.04 -6.15 3.06
N GLY A 139 -15.93 -6.01 2.35
CA GLY A 139 -15.89 -5.55 0.96
C GLY A 139 -16.41 -6.61 0.00
N ILE A 140 -17.07 -6.15 -1.07
CA ILE A 140 -17.52 -6.97 -2.20
C ILE A 140 -16.95 -6.34 -3.47
N TRP A 141 -15.88 -6.93 -4.00
CA TRP A 141 -15.15 -6.43 -5.16
C TRP A 141 -16.03 -6.43 -6.42
N SER A 142 -16.07 -5.31 -7.14
CA SER A 142 -16.77 -5.20 -8.42
C SER A 142 -16.04 -5.99 -9.51
N PRO A 143 -16.74 -6.40 -10.59
CA PRO A 143 -16.10 -6.85 -11.82
C PRO A 143 -15.43 -5.68 -12.57
N GLU A 144 -14.48 -4.99 -11.92
CA GLU A 144 -13.86 -3.73 -12.32
C GLU A 144 -13.31 -3.75 -13.75
N GLU A 145 -12.46 -4.73 -14.09
CA GLU A 145 -11.90 -4.85 -15.45
C GLU A 145 -13.00 -4.86 -16.52
N GLN A 146 -14.12 -5.54 -16.26
CA GLN A 146 -15.23 -5.63 -17.21
C GLN A 146 -16.06 -4.35 -17.24
N LEU A 147 -16.23 -3.67 -16.11
CA LEU A 147 -16.86 -2.35 -16.04
C LEU A 147 -16.08 -1.35 -16.90
N ILE A 148 -14.75 -1.32 -16.76
CA ILE A 148 -13.86 -0.45 -17.52
C ILE A 148 -13.86 -0.83 -19.01
N GLU A 149 -13.74 -2.12 -19.35
CA GLU A 149 -13.68 -2.56 -20.75
C GLU A 149 -14.99 -2.36 -21.52
N LEU A 150 -16.13 -2.60 -20.86
CA LEU A 150 -17.46 -2.56 -21.51
C LEU A 150 -18.13 -1.20 -21.36
N GLN A 151 -17.67 -0.35 -20.45
CA GLN A 151 -18.18 1.00 -20.20
C GLN A 151 -19.69 1.05 -19.90
N ASP A 152 -20.28 -0.04 -19.41
CA ASP A 152 -21.74 -0.14 -19.16
C ASP A 152 -22.05 -1.09 -18.00
N ALA A 153 -22.51 -0.53 -16.87
CA ALA A 153 -22.85 -1.30 -15.67
C ALA A 153 -24.07 -2.24 -15.84
N TYR A 154 -24.96 -1.97 -16.80
CA TYR A 154 -26.14 -2.81 -17.08
C TYR A 154 -25.82 -4.00 -17.99
N ASN A 155 -24.57 -4.18 -18.40
CA ASN A 155 -24.18 -5.35 -19.17
C ASN A 155 -24.60 -6.65 -18.42
N PRO A 156 -25.35 -7.58 -19.04
CA PRO A 156 -25.86 -8.76 -18.34
C PRO A 156 -24.78 -9.61 -17.67
N GLY A 157 -23.58 -9.71 -18.28
CA GLY A 157 -22.46 -10.48 -17.72
C GLY A 157 -21.88 -9.85 -16.46
N ILE A 158 -21.80 -8.52 -16.42
CA ILE A 158 -21.35 -7.74 -15.25
C ILE A 158 -22.33 -7.93 -14.10
N LYS A 159 -23.61 -7.76 -14.38
CA LYS A 159 -24.67 -7.92 -13.38
C LYS A 159 -24.70 -9.32 -12.79
N GLU A 160 -24.66 -10.36 -13.62
CA GLU A 160 -24.63 -11.74 -13.14
C GLU A 160 -23.40 -12.03 -12.27
N LYS A 161 -22.23 -11.56 -12.68
CA LYS A 161 -20.99 -11.76 -11.92
C LYS A 161 -21.03 -11.05 -10.58
N PHE A 162 -21.46 -9.79 -10.53
CA PHE A 162 -21.53 -9.04 -9.27
C PHE A 162 -22.55 -9.65 -8.30
N HIS A 163 -23.70 -10.09 -8.81
CA HIS A 163 -24.70 -10.81 -8.02
C HIS A 163 -24.13 -12.10 -7.38
N LYS A 164 -23.26 -12.83 -8.10
CA LYS A 164 -22.56 -14.02 -7.58
C LYS A 164 -21.53 -13.66 -6.53
N GLU A 165 -20.78 -12.57 -6.71
CA GLU A 165 -19.83 -12.09 -5.69
C GLU A 165 -20.55 -11.67 -4.40
N ILE A 166 -21.72 -11.02 -4.51
CA ILE A 166 -22.56 -10.71 -3.34
C ILE A 166 -23.01 -12.00 -2.65
N GLU A 167 -23.53 -12.98 -3.39
CA GLU A 167 -23.94 -14.27 -2.81
C GLU A 167 -22.77 -15.00 -2.13
N LYS A 168 -21.59 -15.00 -2.76
CA LYS A 168 -20.35 -15.57 -2.22
C LYS A 168 -19.97 -14.88 -0.91
N ALA A 169 -19.95 -13.55 -0.88
CA ALA A 169 -19.58 -12.78 0.29
C ALA A 169 -20.54 -13.00 1.47
N VAL A 170 -21.85 -12.94 1.25
CA VAL A 170 -22.86 -13.19 2.29
C VAL A 170 -22.71 -14.60 2.85
N LYS A 171 -22.62 -15.62 2.00
CA LYS A 171 -22.44 -17.00 2.46
C LYS A 171 -21.11 -17.21 3.19
N ALA A 172 -20.02 -16.57 2.76
CA ALA A 172 -18.73 -16.67 3.42
C ALA A 172 -18.77 -16.11 4.86
N VAL A 173 -19.35 -14.91 5.04
CA VAL A 173 -19.50 -14.26 6.35
C VAL A 173 -20.30 -15.12 7.32
N TYR A 174 -21.38 -15.74 6.86
CA TYR A 174 -22.23 -16.57 7.72
C TYR A 174 -21.76 -18.03 7.85
N GLY A 175 -20.65 -18.41 7.22
CA GLY A 175 -20.09 -19.76 7.28
C GLY A 175 -20.94 -20.81 6.55
N ASP A 176 -21.61 -20.41 5.47
CA ASP A 176 -22.53 -21.21 4.65
C ASP A 176 -22.05 -21.33 3.19
N LEU A 177 -20.75 -21.13 2.97
CA LEU A 177 -20.11 -21.26 1.65
C LEU A 177 -19.26 -22.53 1.59
N ASN A 178 -19.46 -23.30 0.51
CA ASN A 178 -18.53 -24.35 0.10
C ASN A 178 -18.15 -24.07 -1.35
N ALA A 179 -17.02 -23.39 -1.54
CA ALA A 179 -16.51 -23.00 -2.85
C ALA A 179 -15.36 -23.92 -3.25
N ASP A 180 -15.37 -24.41 -4.48
CA ASP A 180 -14.24 -25.16 -5.01
C ASP A 180 -13.02 -24.22 -5.16
N PRO A 181 -11.80 -24.69 -4.86
CA PRO A 181 -10.60 -23.89 -5.08
C PRO A 181 -10.42 -23.56 -6.57
N VAL A 182 -10.42 -22.26 -6.91
CA VAL A 182 -10.15 -21.75 -8.26
C VAL A 182 -8.90 -20.86 -8.18
N PRO A 183 -7.90 -21.04 -9.06
CA PRO A 183 -6.72 -20.17 -9.08
C PRO A 183 -7.11 -18.70 -9.22
N GLY A 184 -6.57 -17.85 -8.36
CA GLY A 184 -6.88 -16.42 -8.36
C GLY A 184 -8.08 -16.03 -7.50
N GLU A 185 -8.83 -17.00 -6.98
CA GLU A 185 -10.03 -16.75 -6.17
C GLU A 185 -9.94 -17.38 -4.78
N SER A 186 -10.62 -16.77 -3.81
CA SER A 186 -10.83 -17.40 -2.51
C SER A 186 -11.75 -18.61 -2.63
N GLY A 187 -11.41 -19.66 -1.88
CA GLY A 187 -12.08 -20.95 -1.98
C GLY A 187 -11.94 -21.80 -0.71
N GLY A 188 -12.69 -22.90 -0.67
CA GLY A 188 -12.74 -23.83 0.45
C GLY A 188 -14.06 -23.80 1.20
N LYS A 189 -14.06 -24.47 2.37
CA LYS A 189 -15.24 -24.66 3.20
C LYS A 189 -15.28 -23.65 4.34
N TYR A 190 -16.22 -22.72 4.26
CA TYR A 190 -16.50 -21.71 5.28
C TYR A 190 -17.44 -22.33 6.31
N THR A 191 -17.08 -22.26 7.58
CA THR A 191 -17.86 -22.87 8.68
C THR A 191 -17.96 -21.99 9.92
N ALA A 192 -17.20 -20.89 9.95
CA ALA A 192 -17.26 -19.91 11.03
C ALA A 192 -18.30 -18.84 10.68
N ASN A 193 -19.28 -18.66 11.56
CA ASN A 193 -20.22 -17.56 11.43
C ASN A 193 -19.60 -16.28 12.04
N ALA A 194 -19.10 -15.41 11.18
CA ALA A 194 -18.54 -14.11 11.52
C ALA A 194 -19.58 -12.98 11.51
N GLY A 195 -20.81 -13.23 11.05
CA GLY A 195 -21.89 -12.25 10.96
C GLY A 195 -22.11 -11.42 12.24
N PRO A 196 -22.07 -11.98 13.46
CA PRO A 196 -22.18 -11.18 14.69
C PRO A 196 -21.09 -10.13 14.92
N PHE A 197 -19.96 -10.21 14.21
CA PHE A 197 -18.84 -9.27 14.27
C PHE A 197 -18.78 -8.37 13.02
N LEU A 198 -19.76 -8.45 12.13
CA LEU A 198 -19.85 -7.57 10.98
C LEU A 198 -20.31 -6.18 11.44
N MET A 199 -19.61 -5.14 11.00
CA MET A 199 -19.99 -3.74 11.21
C MET A 199 -20.79 -3.19 10.04
N GLY A 200 -20.49 -3.63 8.82
CA GLY A 200 -21.23 -3.25 7.62
C GLY A 200 -20.74 -3.92 6.34
N TRP A 201 -21.55 -3.80 5.31
CA TRP A 201 -21.25 -4.25 3.95
C TRP A 201 -20.74 -3.07 3.11
N HIS A 202 -19.69 -3.29 2.31
CA HIS A 202 -19.08 -2.27 1.46
C HIS A 202 -18.97 -2.76 0.02
N ILE A 203 -19.81 -2.24 -0.86
CA ILE A 203 -19.97 -2.78 -2.21
C ILE A 203 -19.17 -1.96 -3.22
N GLY A 204 -18.39 -2.62 -4.08
CA GLY A 204 -17.74 -2.00 -5.23
C GLY A 204 -16.31 -1.51 -4.98
N THR A 205 -15.76 -0.88 -6.02
CA THR A 205 -14.42 -0.30 -6.11
C THR A 205 -14.52 1.19 -6.40
N GLU A 206 -13.39 1.85 -6.63
CA GLU A 206 -13.35 3.19 -7.23
C GLU A 206 -13.98 3.11 -8.64
N TRP A 207 -14.90 4.03 -8.95
CA TRP A 207 -15.66 4.01 -10.20
C TRP A 207 -14.97 4.86 -11.28
N ASP A 208 -14.75 4.25 -12.44
CA ASP A 208 -14.27 4.94 -13.64
C ASP A 208 -15.29 5.99 -14.13
N PRO A 209 -14.94 7.29 -14.22
CA PRO A 209 -15.89 8.35 -14.59
C PRO A 209 -16.50 8.19 -15.96
N GLU A 210 -15.71 7.74 -16.95
CA GLU A 210 -16.20 7.51 -18.31
C GLU A 210 -17.28 6.40 -18.32
N MET A 211 -17.06 5.32 -17.58
CA MET A 211 -18.03 4.22 -17.44
C MET A 211 -19.32 4.70 -16.76
N VAL A 212 -19.23 5.52 -15.71
CA VAL A 212 -20.41 6.09 -15.04
C VAL A 212 -21.20 6.98 -15.99
N ASP A 213 -20.53 7.92 -16.65
CA ASP A 213 -21.13 8.85 -17.61
C ASP A 213 -21.77 8.10 -18.79
N ASN A 214 -21.08 7.12 -19.37
CA ASN A 214 -21.62 6.34 -20.48
C ASN A 214 -22.82 5.49 -20.05
N THR A 215 -22.76 4.83 -18.88
CA THR A 215 -23.92 4.10 -18.31
C THR A 215 -25.13 5.02 -18.18
N ASN A 216 -24.93 6.22 -17.62
CA ASN A 216 -26.00 7.19 -17.42
C ASN A 216 -26.62 7.69 -18.75
N LYS A 217 -25.80 7.86 -19.80
CA LYS A 217 -26.25 8.26 -21.13
C LYS A 217 -27.01 7.17 -21.87
N VAL A 218 -26.47 5.95 -21.89
CA VAL A 218 -27.05 4.82 -22.63
C VAL A 218 -28.38 4.39 -22.03
N HIS A 219 -28.50 4.42 -20.71
CA HIS A 219 -29.69 3.99 -19.98
C HIS A 219 -30.58 5.15 -19.52
N ALA A 220 -30.42 6.33 -20.13
CA ALA A 220 -31.23 7.50 -19.85
C ALA A 220 -32.73 7.18 -19.99
N GLY A 221 -33.51 7.50 -18.95
CA GLY A 221 -34.94 7.20 -18.89
C GLY A 221 -35.29 5.82 -18.31
N THR A 222 -34.31 5.07 -17.82
CA THR A 222 -34.58 3.91 -16.95
C THR A 222 -35.31 4.38 -15.69
N GLU A 223 -36.41 3.72 -15.37
CA GLU A 223 -37.14 4.00 -14.13
C GLU A 223 -36.27 3.68 -12.91
N PRO A 224 -36.26 4.54 -11.87
CA PRO A 224 -35.50 4.30 -10.66
C PRO A 224 -35.83 2.95 -10.02
N TYR A 225 -34.79 2.24 -9.57
CA TYR A 225 -34.92 0.92 -8.96
C TYR A 225 -35.77 0.95 -7.69
N LYS A 226 -36.72 0.02 -7.56
CA LYS A 226 -37.61 -0.12 -6.40
C LYS A 226 -37.45 -1.51 -5.78
N GLY A 227 -36.53 -1.63 -4.83
CA GLY A 227 -36.27 -2.85 -4.08
C GLY A 227 -37.18 -3.01 -2.86
N LYS A 228 -36.90 -4.05 -2.08
CA LYS A 228 -37.67 -4.38 -0.86
C LYS A 228 -37.12 -3.71 0.39
N HIS A 229 -35.79 -3.57 0.42
CA HIS A 229 -34.96 -3.06 1.50
C HIS A 229 -34.29 -1.74 1.13
N PHE A 230 -34.08 -1.48 -0.17
CA PHE A 230 -33.49 -0.26 -0.70
C PHE A 230 -34.13 0.16 -2.02
N ALA A 231 -34.23 1.46 -2.26
CA ALA A 231 -34.74 2.01 -3.51
C ALA A 231 -33.89 3.21 -3.96
N ALA A 232 -33.86 3.44 -5.27
CA ALA A 232 -33.32 4.66 -5.85
C ALA A 232 -34.41 5.75 -5.86
N LYS A 233 -33.99 6.99 -5.56
CA LYS A 233 -34.87 8.16 -5.59
C LYS A 233 -35.30 8.50 -7.01
N ALA A 234 -36.35 9.31 -7.12
CA ALA A 234 -36.95 9.67 -8.41
C ALA A 234 -35.97 10.37 -9.37
N ASP A 235 -34.97 11.07 -8.83
CA ASP A 235 -33.95 11.81 -9.55
C ASP A 235 -32.58 11.09 -9.57
N ALA A 236 -32.53 9.81 -9.18
CA ALA A 236 -31.33 9.00 -9.29
C ALA A 236 -30.97 8.74 -10.75
N SER A 237 -29.68 8.78 -11.06
CA SER A 237 -29.14 8.36 -12.34
C SER A 237 -29.31 6.85 -12.56
N PRO A 238 -29.20 6.35 -13.81
CA PRO A 238 -29.17 4.92 -14.08
C PRO A 238 -28.08 4.19 -13.30
N PHE A 239 -26.87 4.74 -13.18
CA PHE A 239 -25.79 4.12 -12.43
C PHE A 239 -26.11 4.03 -10.93
N GLU A 240 -26.66 5.08 -10.32
CA GLU A 240 -27.11 5.05 -8.91
C GLU A 240 -28.28 4.08 -8.71
N SER A 241 -29.16 3.93 -9.70
CA SER A 241 -30.23 2.92 -9.68
C SER A 241 -29.69 1.50 -9.74
N TRP A 242 -28.61 1.26 -10.49
CA TRP A 242 -27.89 -0.02 -10.49
C TRP A 242 -27.22 -0.29 -9.14
N LEU A 243 -26.60 0.70 -8.50
CA LEU A 243 -26.07 0.56 -7.15
C LEU A 243 -27.16 0.24 -6.12
N ALA A 244 -28.33 0.87 -6.22
CA ALA A 244 -29.47 0.57 -5.35
C ALA A 244 -29.92 -0.89 -5.46
N GLU A 245 -29.87 -1.47 -6.66
CA GLU A 245 -30.14 -2.90 -6.86
C GLU A 245 -29.14 -3.79 -6.11
N LEU A 246 -27.84 -3.49 -6.20
CA LEU A 246 -26.79 -4.29 -5.54
C LEU A 246 -26.86 -4.21 -4.01
N VAL A 247 -27.14 -3.02 -3.49
CA VAL A 247 -27.38 -2.78 -2.06
C VAL A 247 -28.61 -3.56 -1.59
N ASP A 248 -29.73 -3.48 -2.32
CA ASP A 248 -30.96 -4.22 -2.00
C ASP A 248 -30.75 -5.73 -2.05
N GLN A 249 -30.01 -6.23 -3.04
CA GLN A 249 -29.71 -7.66 -3.14
C GLN A 249 -28.90 -8.16 -1.95
N THR A 250 -27.91 -7.37 -1.51
CA THR A 250 -27.09 -7.70 -0.34
C THR A 250 -27.97 -7.82 0.90
N ALA A 251 -28.84 -6.83 1.14
CA ALA A 251 -29.81 -6.86 2.23
C ALA A 251 -30.77 -8.06 2.16
N GLN A 252 -31.33 -8.36 0.99
CA GLN A 252 -32.22 -9.51 0.78
C GLN A 252 -31.53 -10.86 1.07
N LEU A 253 -30.23 -10.97 0.81
CA LEU A 253 -29.46 -12.18 1.09
C LEU A 253 -29.10 -12.28 2.57
N GLU A 254 -28.65 -11.18 3.18
CA GLU A 254 -28.30 -11.13 4.60
C GLU A 254 -29.51 -11.41 5.50
N LYS A 255 -30.68 -10.83 5.21
CA LYS A 255 -31.89 -10.98 6.04
C LYS A 255 -32.30 -12.45 6.24
N LYS A 256 -31.92 -13.35 5.33
CA LYS A 256 -32.14 -14.82 5.47
C LYS A 256 -31.40 -15.43 6.67
N TYR A 257 -30.34 -14.77 7.16
CA TYR A 257 -29.57 -15.17 8.34
C TYR A 257 -30.05 -14.51 9.63
N GLY A 258 -31.10 -13.67 9.59
CA GLY A 258 -31.71 -13.04 10.75
C GLY A 258 -30.92 -11.85 11.32
N TRP A 259 -30.25 -11.11 10.45
CA TRP A 259 -29.44 -9.93 10.78
C TRP A 259 -29.73 -8.80 9.81
N GLU A 260 -29.54 -7.57 10.28
CA GLU A 260 -29.41 -6.38 9.44
C GLU A 260 -28.15 -5.62 9.87
N HIS A 261 -27.28 -5.31 8.91
CA HIS A 261 -26.10 -4.44 9.12
C HIS A 261 -26.18 -3.20 8.22
N PRO A 262 -25.56 -2.08 8.63
CA PRO A 262 -25.36 -0.93 7.76
C PRO A 262 -24.70 -1.34 6.42
N ILE A 263 -25.18 -0.77 5.32
CA ILE A 263 -24.64 -1.04 3.98
C ILE A 263 -24.12 0.28 3.37
N THR A 264 -23.07 0.20 2.56
CA THR A 264 -22.57 1.29 1.71
C THR A 264 -22.13 0.74 0.35
N PHE A 265 -21.91 1.64 -0.60
CA PHE A 265 -21.05 1.38 -1.76
C PHE A 265 -19.80 2.27 -1.70
N THR A 266 -18.74 1.88 -2.39
CA THR A 266 -17.49 2.65 -2.51
C THR A 266 -17.73 3.88 -3.38
N ASN A 267 -17.31 5.07 -2.96
CA ASN A 267 -17.11 6.21 -3.85
C ASN A 267 -15.70 6.79 -3.63
N TRP A 268 -15.30 7.72 -4.47
CA TRP A 268 -14.00 8.39 -4.41
C TRP A 268 -14.08 9.78 -5.03
N VAL A 269 -13.04 10.56 -4.78
CA VAL A 269 -12.85 11.97 -5.20
C VAL A 269 -13.12 12.24 -6.68
N THR A 270 -12.78 11.31 -7.57
CA THR A 270 -12.94 11.44 -9.02
C THR A 270 -14.39 11.28 -9.51
N THR A 271 -15.27 10.69 -8.69
CA THR A 271 -16.72 10.62 -8.96
C THR A 271 -17.55 11.19 -7.81
N ASP A 272 -16.99 12.18 -7.11
CA ASP A 272 -17.67 12.84 -6.01
C ASP A 272 -18.80 13.78 -6.49
N VAL A 273 -19.46 14.42 -5.54
CA VAL A 273 -20.63 15.28 -5.75
C VAL A 273 -20.28 16.78 -5.85
N LEU A 274 -19.01 17.13 -5.73
CA LEU A 274 -18.49 18.49 -5.77
C LEU A 274 -18.11 18.85 -7.22
N GLU A 275 -17.91 20.14 -7.46
CA GLU A 275 -17.38 20.63 -8.74
C GLU A 275 -15.94 21.10 -8.53
N HIS A 276 -15.02 20.64 -9.38
CA HIS A 276 -13.59 20.94 -9.28
C HIS A 276 -13.11 21.78 -10.47
N PRO A 277 -13.38 23.09 -10.52
CA PRO A 277 -12.97 23.95 -11.63
C PRO A 277 -11.43 24.01 -11.82
N GLY A 278 -10.66 23.67 -10.77
CA GLY A 278 -9.21 23.57 -10.81
C GLY A 278 -8.66 22.20 -11.22
N GLU A 279 -9.49 21.23 -11.57
CA GLU A 279 -9.05 19.93 -12.09
C GLU A 279 -8.69 20.05 -13.59
N PRO A 280 -7.44 19.80 -14.00
CA PRO A 280 -7.05 19.87 -15.40
C PRO A 280 -7.69 18.79 -16.28
N LEU A 281 -7.83 17.56 -15.79
CA LEU A 281 -8.35 16.43 -16.56
C LEU A 281 -9.88 16.44 -16.54
N PHE A 282 -10.52 16.47 -17.71
CA PHE A 282 -11.99 16.47 -17.77
C PHE A 282 -12.60 15.22 -17.15
N GLU A 283 -11.93 14.08 -17.32
CA GLU A 283 -12.32 12.77 -16.83
C GLU A 283 -12.47 12.76 -15.30
N GLU A 284 -11.53 13.39 -14.58
CA GLU A 284 -11.47 13.41 -13.11
C GLU A 284 -12.60 14.23 -12.44
N ASP A 285 -13.39 14.96 -13.24
CA ASP A 285 -14.53 15.80 -12.84
C ASP A 285 -15.69 15.61 -13.84
N LEU A 286 -15.81 14.41 -14.44
CA LEU A 286 -16.75 14.11 -15.53
C LEU A 286 -18.14 13.67 -15.04
N ALA A 287 -18.17 12.90 -13.96
CA ALA A 287 -19.38 12.23 -13.48
C ALA A 287 -19.46 12.27 -11.95
N SER A 288 -20.68 12.29 -11.41
CA SER A 288 -20.92 12.23 -9.97
C SER A 288 -21.75 11.02 -9.60
N VAL A 289 -21.41 10.39 -8.47
CA VAL A 289 -22.18 9.30 -7.86
C VAL A 289 -22.55 9.73 -6.44
N ASP A 290 -23.84 9.96 -6.19
CA ASP A 290 -24.32 10.48 -4.92
C ASP A 290 -25.04 9.41 -4.09
N ALA A 291 -24.43 9.00 -2.98
CA ALA A 291 -25.04 8.08 -2.00
C ALA A 291 -26.41 8.57 -1.48
N THR A 292 -26.71 9.87 -1.50
CA THR A 292 -28.04 10.37 -1.10
C THR A 292 -29.16 9.98 -2.07
N LYS A 293 -28.85 9.45 -3.26
CA LYS A 293 -29.84 8.99 -4.25
C LYS A 293 -30.39 7.59 -3.98
N ILE A 294 -29.88 6.91 -2.97
CA ILE A 294 -30.39 5.62 -2.49
C ILE A 294 -31.03 5.84 -1.12
N GLU A 295 -32.18 5.21 -0.87
CA GLU A 295 -32.87 5.27 0.42
C GLU A 295 -33.21 3.87 0.97
N PRO A 296 -33.05 3.66 2.29
CA PRO A 296 -33.55 2.46 2.96
C PRO A 296 -35.09 2.38 2.90
N VAL A 297 -35.61 1.18 2.71
CA VAL A 297 -37.05 0.84 2.66
C VAL A 297 -37.28 -0.39 3.54
N ASN A 298 -37.82 -0.29 4.76
CA ASN A 298 -37.89 -1.45 5.67
C ASN A 298 -36.49 -2.08 5.94
N TRP A 299 -35.52 -1.23 6.22
CA TRP A 299 -34.17 -1.61 6.65
C TRP A 299 -33.76 -0.69 7.79
N GLU A 300 -33.73 -1.22 9.01
CA GLU A 300 -33.53 -0.42 10.23
C GLU A 300 -32.05 -0.19 10.54
N ALA A 301 -31.16 -1.07 10.08
CA ALA A 301 -29.72 -0.90 10.26
C ALA A 301 -29.17 0.30 9.47
N GLY A 302 -29.90 0.75 8.46
CA GLY A 302 -29.61 1.97 7.72
C GLY A 302 -28.44 1.88 6.74
N TYR A 303 -27.89 3.05 6.40
CA TYR A 303 -27.04 3.25 5.21
C TYR A 303 -26.13 4.47 5.39
N PHE A 304 -24.92 4.41 4.84
CA PHE A 304 -23.93 5.48 4.95
C PHE A 304 -23.18 5.71 3.63
N ALA A 305 -22.55 6.87 3.50
CA ALA A 305 -21.67 7.20 2.39
C ALA A 305 -20.22 6.83 2.74
N ALA A 306 -19.49 6.25 1.80
CA ALA A 306 -18.08 5.87 1.96
C ALA A 306 -17.22 6.46 0.84
N TYR A 307 -16.14 7.14 1.20
CA TYR A 307 -15.22 7.78 0.27
C TYR A 307 -13.78 7.34 0.48
N HIS A 308 -13.08 7.06 -0.60
CA HIS A 308 -11.61 7.06 -0.63
C HIS A 308 -11.14 8.51 -0.89
N VAL A 309 -10.30 9.04 -0.01
CA VAL A 309 -9.82 10.43 -0.08
C VAL A 309 -8.33 10.48 0.26
N TYR A 310 -7.50 10.55 -0.78
CA TYR A 310 -6.05 10.72 -0.66
C TYR A 310 -5.66 12.20 -0.83
N PRO A 311 -4.69 12.73 -0.06
CA PRO A 311 -4.43 14.18 -0.02
C PRO A 311 -3.65 14.74 -1.22
N TYR A 312 -3.35 13.90 -2.22
CA TYR A 312 -2.44 14.21 -3.33
C TYR A 312 -3.02 13.92 -4.71
N TYR A 313 -4.21 13.32 -4.80
CA TYR A 313 -4.85 12.92 -6.04
C TYR A 313 -6.38 13.04 -5.92
N PRO A 314 -7.10 13.56 -6.93
CA PRO A 314 -6.62 14.14 -8.19
C PRO A 314 -5.84 15.45 -8.06
N ASP A 315 -5.48 16.03 -9.20
CA ASP A 315 -4.65 17.22 -9.27
C ASP A 315 -5.34 18.46 -8.67
N PHE A 316 -6.69 18.47 -8.55
CA PHE A 316 -7.42 19.54 -7.88
C PHE A 316 -6.99 19.79 -6.43
N PHE A 317 -6.48 18.78 -5.70
CA PHE A 317 -5.98 18.99 -4.32
C PHE A 317 -4.83 20.00 -4.25
N HIS A 318 -4.09 20.20 -5.34
CA HIS A 318 -3.00 21.16 -5.40
C HIS A 318 -3.24 22.33 -6.37
N LEU A 319 -4.09 22.15 -7.39
CA LEU A 319 -4.36 23.18 -8.40
C LEU A 319 -5.60 24.02 -8.13
N ASP A 320 -6.61 23.47 -7.45
CA ASP A 320 -7.88 24.16 -7.25
C ASP A 320 -7.79 25.24 -6.15
N LYS A 321 -7.95 26.49 -6.57
CA LYS A 321 -7.93 27.66 -5.69
C LYS A 321 -9.15 27.75 -4.79
N THR A 322 -10.24 27.06 -5.11
CA THR A 322 -11.43 27.02 -4.25
C THR A 322 -11.19 26.23 -2.95
N LEU A 323 -10.16 25.37 -2.91
CA LEU A 323 -9.75 24.65 -1.71
C LEU A 323 -8.77 25.45 -0.81
N GLU A 324 -8.29 26.62 -1.25
CA GLU A 324 -7.40 27.50 -0.47
C GLU A 324 -8.16 28.31 0.60
N THR A 325 -8.89 27.62 1.48
CA THR A 325 -9.78 28.26 2.47
C THR A 325 -9.36 28.07 3.92
N ILE A 326 -8.49 27.08 4.20
CA ILE A 326 -8.00 26.75 5.54
C ILE A 326 -6.48 26.94 5.57
N PRO A 327 -5.95 28.04 6.13
CA PRO A 327 -4.52 28.28 6.22
C PRO A 327 -3.80 27.24 7.10
N GLU A 328 -2.61 26.81 6.67
CA GLU A 328 -1.75 25.86 7.37
C GLU A 328 -0.28 26.26 7.19
N GLY A 329 0.29 26.91 8.21
CA GLY A 329 1.64 27.47 8.12
C GLY A 329 1.75 28.53 7.02
N ASN A 330 2.60 28.28 6.02
CA ASN A 330 2.76 29.14 4.84
C ASN A 330 1.96 28.65 3.62
N ASP A 331 1.12 27.65 3.80
CA ASP A 331 0.33 26.99 2.75
C ASP A 331 -1.15 26.89 3.18
N TYR A 332 -1.93 26.04 2.51
CA TYR A 332 -3.32 25.72 2.85
C TYR A 332 -3.51 24.22 3.05
N ASN A 333 -4.36 23.86 4.01
CA ASN A 333 -4.85 22.50 4.19
C ASN A 333 -6.03 22.25 3.23
N THR A 334 -5.71 21.96 1.97
CA THR A 334 -6.70 21.69 0.92
C THR A 334 -7.47 20.38 1.17
N TYR A 335 -6.85 19.41 1.86
CA TYR A 335 -7.49 18.17 2.28
C TYR A 335 -8.68 18.45 3.22
N LYS A 336 -8.47 19.20 4.30
CA LYS A 336 -9.53 19.58 5.23
C LYS A 336 -10.58 20.47 4.57
N ALA A 337 -10.18 21.37 3.67
CA ALA A 337 -11.11 22.20 2.93
C ALA A 337 -12.06 21.37 2.06
N TYR A 338 -11.53 20.34 1.39
CA TYR A 338 -12.32 19.38 0.63
C TYR A 338 -13.29 18.60 1.54
N LEU A 339 -12.79 18.02 2.64
CA LEU A 339 -13.62 17.29 3.60
C LEU A 339 -14.80 18.13 4.12
N LYS A 340 -14.54 19.41 4.42
CA LYS A 340 -15.58 20.33 4.87
C LYS A 340 -16.67 20.56 3.82
N GLN A 341 -16.30 20.69 2.55
CA GLN A 341 -17.25 20.85 1.45
C GLN A 341 -18.08 19.57 1.25
N LEU A 342 -17.42 18.40 1.25
CA LEU A 342 -18.09 17.12 1.09
C LEU A 342 -19.06 16.83 2.25
N LYS A 343 -18.64 17.06 3.50
CA LYS A 343 -19.51 16.92 4.68
C LYS A 343 -20.72 17.86 4.62
N ALA A 344 -20.59 19.03 4.01
CA ALA A 344 -21.72 19.96 3.86
C ALA A 344 -22.82 19.42 2.92
N HIS A 345 -22.51 18.48 2.03
CA HIS A 345 -23.51 17.76 1.22
C HIS A 345 -24.22 16.66 2.02
N TYR A 346 -23.46 15.87 2.79
CA TYR A 346 -23.96 14.72 3.56
C TYR A 346 -24.43 15.09 4.98
N LYS A 347 -25.64 15.67 5.07
CA LYS A 347 -26.25 16.11 6.35
C LYS A 347 -27.19 15.10 7.00
N ASP A 348 -27.75 14.19 6.22
CA ASP A 348 -28.83 13.30 6.65
C ASP A 348 -28.44 11.82 6.67
N ILE A 349 -27.23 11.50 6.18
CA ILE A 349 -26.62 10.17 6.27
C ILE A 349 -25.18 10.30 6.79
N PRO A 350 -24.65 9.30 7.51
CA PRO A 350 -23.26 9.33 7.94
C PRO A 350 -22.33 9.27 6.73
N ILE A 351 -21.18 9.93 6.82
CA ILE A 351 -20.10 9.81 5.83
C ILE A 351 -18.84 9.32 6.53
N MET A 352 -18.16 8.34 5.92
CA MET A 352 -16.87 7.82 6.36
C MET A 352 -15.83 7.98 5.27
N VAL A 353 -14.60 8.30 5.67
CA VAL A 353 -13.44 8.13 4.79
C VAL A 353 -12.92 6.72 4.99
N THR A 354 -13.19 5.83 4.03
CA THR A 354 -12.87 4.40 4.12
C THR A 354 -11.49 4.04 3.59
N GLU A 355 -10.83 4.98 2.91
CA GLU A 355 -9.40 4.95 2.60
C GLU A 355 -8.79 6.35 2.62
N TYR A 356 -7.63 6.47 3.27
CA TYR A 356 -6.75 7.65 3.25
C TYR A 356 -5.36 7.23 3.73
N GLY A 357 -4.35 8.04 3.43
CA GLY A 357 -3.01 7.88 3.98
C GLY A 357 -1.92 8.30 3.00
N VAL A 358 -0.67 8.22 3.46
CA VAL A 358 0.53 8.37 2.62
C VAL A 358 1.51 7.19 2.85
N PRO A 359 2.38 6.85 1.89
CA PRO A 359 3.35 5.75 2.04
C PRO A 359 4.71 6.21 2.60
N SER A 360 5.41 5.30 3.29
CA SER A 360 6.77 5.52 3.84
C SER A 360 7.87 5.07 2.86
N SER A 361 7.90 5.62 1.64
CA SER A 361 8.78 5.20 0.54
C SER A 361 9.85 6.22 0.17
N LEU A 362 10.93 5.75 -0.48
CA LEU A 362 11.91 6.64 -1.10
C LEU A 362 11.35 7.32 -2.36
N GLY A 363 10.58 6.57 -3.15
CA GLY A 363 9.96 7.11 -4.35
C GLY A 363 8.73 7.97 -4.07
N VAL A 364 8.43 8.88 -5.01
CA VAL A 364 7.30 9.82 -5.00
C VAL A 364 6.59 9.70 -6.35
N SER A 365 5.25 9.64 -6.35
CA SER A 365 4.47 9.61 -7.60
C SER A 365 3.56 10.81 -7.82
N HIS A 366 3.04 11.41 -6.75
CA HIS A 366 2.24 12.63 -6.80
C HIS A 366 2.65 13.59 -5.69
N LEU A 367 2.57 14.89 -5.95
CA LEU A 367 2.83 15.94 -4.97
C LEU A 367 1.53 16.32 -4.25
N GLY A 368 1.60 16.46 -2.94
CA GLY A 368 0.51 16.93 -2.09
C GLY A 368 0.89 18.19 -1.32
N ARG A 369 -0.07 19.10 -1.13
CA ARG A 369 0.16 20.33 -0.37
C ARG A 369 0.48 20.05 1.10
N GLY A 370 1.20 20.96 1.74
CA GLY A 370 1.71 20.75 3.10
C GLY A 370 2.68 19.57 3.24
N GLY A 371 3.26 19.08 2.13
CA GLY A 371 4.17 17.93 2.15
C GLY A 371 3.48 16.57 2.17
N ARG A 372 2.16 16.50 1.96
CA ARG A 372 1.37 15.25 1.95
C ARG A 372 1.50 14.48 0.64
N ASN A 373 2.72 14.29 0.15
CA ASN A 373 3.02 13.63 -1.12
C ASN A 373 2.65 12.14 -1.09
N GLN A 374 2.44 11.55 -2.27
CA GLN A 374 2.33 10.10 -2.43
C GLN A 374 3.74 9.48 -2.43
N GLY A 375 4.32 9.42 -1.23
CA GLY A 375 5.66 8.90 -0.98
C GLY A 375 6.70 9.98 -0.71
N GLY A 376 7.95 9.56 -0.54
CA GLY A 376 9.06 10.44 -0.15
C GLY A 376 9.15 10.68 1.36
N HIS A 377 8.55 9.81 2.17
CA HIS A 377 8.44 9.94 3.62
C HIS A 377 9.17 8.81 4.33
N SER A 378 9.79 9.12 5.47
CA SER A 378 10.18 8.12 6.46
C SER A 378 8.94 7.54 7.17
N GLU A 379 9.11 6.42 7.88
CA GLU A 379 8.04 5.83 8.70
C GLU A 379 7.50 6.80 9.76
N LYS A 380 8.35 7.70 10.25
CA LYS A 380 7.98 8.73 11.21
C LYS A 380 7.11 9.81 10.55
N GLU A 381 7.55 10.35 9.42
CA GLU A 381 6.80 11.37 8.66
C GLU A 381 5.45 10.83 8.16
N GLN A 382 5.42 9.57 7.70
CA GLN A 382 4.17 8.87 7.38
C GLN A 382 3.21 8.87 8.58
N GLY A 383 3.71 8.51 9.77
CA GLY A 383 2.92 8.50 11.00
C GLY A 383 2.33 9.87 11.36
N GLU A 384 3.18 10.90 11.31
CA GLU A 384 2.78 12.29 11.59
C GLU A 384 1.72 12.79 10.60
N ILE A 385 1.90 12.52 9.31
CA ILE A 385 0.92 12.89 8.27
C ILE A 385 -0.39 12.12 8.46
N ASN A 386 -0.33 10.80 8.67
CA ASN A 386 -1.53 9.97 8.83
C ASN A 386 -2.34 10.41 10.05
N VAL A 387 -1.70 10.72 11.18
CA VAL A 387 -2.38 11.30 12.36
C VAL A 387 -3.04 12.63 12.03
N SER A 388 -2.35 13.53 11.29
CA SER A 388 -2.96 14.79 10.85
C SER A 388 -4.20 14.56 9.98
N LEU A 389 -4.16 13.61 9.04
CA LEU A 389 -5.30 13.28 8.18
C LEU A 389 -6.46 12.71 8.99
N THR A 390 -6.21 11.74 9.88
CA THR A 390 -7.23 11.18 10.79
C THR A 390 -7.88 12.30 11.61
N LYS A 391 -7.07 13.22 12.14
CA LYS A 391 -7.55 14.35 12.91
C LYS A 391 -8.44 15.27 12.08
N ASP A 392 -8.07 15.57 10.84
CA ASP A 392 -8.90 16.40 9.96
C ASP A 392 -10.23 15.74 9.64
N ILE A 393 -10.26 14.44 9.37
CA ILE A 393 -11.49 13.66 9.17
C ILE A 393 -12.39 13.73 10.42
N TYR A 394 -11.81 13.51 11.59
CA TYR A 394 -12.54 13.55 12.86
C TYR A 394 -13.08 14.96 13.18
N ASP A 395 -12.25 15.99 13.05
CA ASP A 395 -12.60 17.40 13.33
C ASP A 395 -13.75 17.89 12.43
N GLU A 396 -13.82 17.45 11.17
CA GLU A 396 -14.90 17.80 10.24
C GLU A 396 -16.20 16.99 10.49
N GLY A 397 -16.22 16.11 11.51
CA GLY A 397 -17.45 15.44 11.96
C GLY A 397 -17.87 14.26 11.08
N TYR A 398 -16.91 13.57 10.46
CA TYR A 398 -17.14 12.31 9.78
C TYR A 398 -17.45 11.20 10.80
N ALA A 399 -18.20 10.19 10.38
CA ALA A 399 -18.55 9.05 11.22
C ALA A 399 -17.40 8.03 11.37
N GLY A 400 -16.38 8.11 10.53
CA GLY A 400 -15.26 7.19 10.57
C GLY A 400 -14.10 7.55 9.66
N ALA A 401 -12.94 7.00 10.01
CA ALA A 401 -11.69 7.07 9.27
C ALA A 401 -11.04 5.67 9.27
N ILE A 402 -10.91 5.06 8.10
CA ILE A 402 -10.24 3.76 7.92
C ILE A 402 -8.97 3.97 7.11
N LEU A 403 -7.82 3.79 7.76
CA LEU A 403 -6.51 4.05 7.16
C LEU A 403 -6.18 3.01 6.08
N PHE A 404 -5.58 3.45 4.98
CA PHE A 404 -4.89 2.59 4.04
C PHE A 404 -3.37 2.59 4.39
N MET A 405 -2.82 1.55 4.99
CA MET A 405 -3.43 0.25 5.35
C MET A 405 -2.66 -0.49 6.47
N TRP A 406 -3.04 -1.73 6.81
CA TRP A 406 -2.36 -2.52 7.84
C TRP A 406 -0.94 -2.94 7.45
N GLN A 407 -0.75 -3.71 6.36
CA GLN A 407 0.55 -4.25 5.97
C GLN A 407 1.06 -3.69 4.63
N ASP A 408 2.37 -3.66 4.46
CA ASP A 408 3.01 -3.39 3.17
C ASP A 408 2.70 -4.52 2.16
N GLU A 409 2.59 -4.20 0.87
CA GLU A 409 2.19 -5.17 -0.17
C GLU A 409 3.08 -5.08 -1.41
N TRP A 410 4.01 -6.03 -1.58
CA TRP A 410 5.08 -5.95 -2.58
C TRP A 410 4.61 -6.09 -4.04
N PHE A 411 3.42 -6.65 -4.28
CA PHE A 411 2.92 -6.85 -5.64
C PHE A 411 2.44 -5.54 -6.31
N LYS A 412 2.15 -4.52 -5.50
CA LYS A 412 1.57 -3.26 -5.95
C LYS A 412 2.51 -2.52 -6.91
N LYS A 413 1.91 -1.66 -7.74
CA LYS A 413 2.60 -0.94 -8.82
C LYS A 413 2.17 0.52 -8.81
N THR A 414 3.05 1.40 -9.27
CA THR A 414 2.75 2.82 -9.44
C THR A 414 3.04 3.24 -10.87
N TRP A 415 2.26 4.16 -11.43
CA TRP A 415 2.34 4.55 -12.85
C TRP A 415 3.75 4.98 -13.30
N ASN A 416 4.50 5.64 -12.43
CA ASN A 416 5.82 6.18 -12.74
C ASN A 416 6.96 5.18 -12.53
N THR A 417 6.70 4.01 -11.92
CA THR A 417 7.71 2.95 -11.73
C THR A 417 7.37 1.62 -12.41
N MET A 418 6.10 1.34 -12.70
CA MET A 418 5.64 0.06 -13.24
C MET A 418 6.31 -0.32 -14.58
N ARG A 419 6.77 0.68 -15.35
CA ARG A 419 7.49 0.47 -16.61
C ARG A 419 8.92 -0.02 -16.39
N PHE A 420 9.47 0.12 -15.19
CA PHE A 420 10.82 -0.32 -14.85
C PHE A 420 10.85 -1.70 -14.19
N GLU A 421 9.74 -2.21 -13.68
CA GLU A 421 9.68 -3.53 -13.05
C GLU A 421 9.23 -4.61 -14.06
N ILE A 422 10.21 -5.31 -14.64
CA ILE A 422 10.00 -6.23 -15.77
C ILE A 422 10.73 -7.55 -15.49
N PRO A 423 10.06 -8.71 -15.57
CA PRO A 423 8.66 -8.89 -16.00
C PRO A 423 7.63 -8.59 -14.89
N GLU A 424 6.41 -8.21 -15.30
CA GLU A 424 5.34 -7.76 -14.39
C GLU A 424 4.90 -8.82 -13.38
N ASP A 425 4.90 -10.10 -13.78
CA ASP A 425 4.52 -11.25 -12.96
C ASP A 425 5.55 -11.59 -11.87
N ARG A 426 6.67 -10.86 -11.80
CA ARG A 426 7.71 -11.07 -10.79
C ARG A 426 7.84 -9.94 -9.76
N ARG A 427 6.99 -8.92 -9.82
CA ARG A 427 7.05 -7.76 -8.92
C ARG A 427 6.91 -8.09 -7.43
N SER A 428 6.25 -9.20 -7.09
CA SER A 428 6.10 -9.64 -5.70
C SER A 428 7.36 -10.27 -5.12
N TYR A 429 8.32 -10.70 -5.94
CA TYR A 429 9.55 -11.37 -5.49
C TYR A 429 10.66 -10.41 -5.05
N TRP A 430 10.45 -9.09 -5.13
CA TRP A 430 11.45 -8.12 -4.68
C TRP A 430 10.76 -6.81 -4.31
N LEU A 431 11.39 -6.07 -3.39
CA LEU A 431 10.85 -4.81 -2.89
C LEU A 431 11.54 -3.64 -3.59
N ASN A 432 10.86 -3.08 -4.59
CA ASN A 432 11.26 -1.81 -5.18
C ASN A 432 10.84 -0.65 -4.26
N VAL A 433 11.77 -0.15 -3.44
CA VAL A 433 11.48 0.95 -2.50
C VAL A 433 11.21 2.31 -3.16
N LEU A 434 11.40 2.39 -4.48
CA LEU A 434 10.97 3.52 -5.30
C LEU A 434 9.50 3.43 -5.72
N THR A 435 8.86 2.26 -5.59
CA THR A 435 7.42 2.09 -5.85
C THR A 435 6.66 2.33 -4.56
N ASN A 436 6.15 3.55 -4.40
CA ASN A 436 5.49 4.02 -3.19
C ASN A 436 4.28 3.17 -2.80
N GLU A 437 3.52 2.64 -3.76
CA GLU A 437 2.35 1.79 -3.50
C GLU A 437 2.66 0.53 -2.68
N LYS A 438 3.92 0.07 -2.67
CA LYS A 438 4.32 -1.11 -1.88
C LYS A 438 4.43 -0.84 -0.38
N LEU A 439 4.47 0.43 0.05
CA LEU A 439 4.97 0.85 1.37
C LEU A 439 3.96 1.68 2.22
N PHE A 440 2.65 1.42 2.05
CA PHE A 440 1.57 2.10 2.79
C PHE A 440 1.30 1.55 4.19
N GLY A 441 1.67 0.30 4.48
CA GLY A 441 1.29 -0.39 5.70
C GLY A 441 1.80 0.30 6.95
N LEU A 442 1.11 0.14 8.07
CA LEU A 442 1.62 0.40 9.43
C LEU A 442 2.53 -0.74 9.93
N LEU A 443 2.40 -1.90 9.33
CA LEU A 443 3.25 -3.07 9.50
C LEU A 443 4.19 -3.15 8.30
N SER A 444 5.48 -2.93 8.57
CA SER A 444 6.55 -3.16 7.61
C SER A 444 6.67 -4.65 7.32
N LEU A 445 6.63 -5.01 6.04
CA LEU A 445 7.09 -6.30 5.53
C LEU A 445 8.41 -6.02 4.79
N GLY A 446 9.48 -5.86 5.57
CA GLY A 446 10.78 -5.37 5.12
C GLY A 446 11.65 -6.45 4.48
N PRO A 447 12.76 -6.10 3.83
CA PRO A 447 13.60 -7.07 3.13
C PRO A 447 14.41 -7.93 4.11
N GLY A 448 14.84 -9.12 3.67
CA GLY A 448 15.32 -10.18 4.55
C GLY A 448 16.60 -9.91 5.36
N LYS A 449 17.33 -8.82 5.08
CA LYS A 449 18.53 -8.42 5.84
C LYS A 449 18.34 -7.20 6.73
N GLU A 450 17.13 -6.65 6.80
CA GLU A 450 16.86 -5.45 7.61
C GLU A 450 17.30 -5.61 9.08
N ASP A 451 17.11 -6.79 9.68
CA ASP A 451 17.53 -7.09 11.07
C ASP A 451 18.97 -7.61 11.19
N GLN A 452 19.64 -7.85 10.06
CA GLN A 452 20.99 -8.41 10.00
C GLN A 452 22.06 -7.36 9.70
N ILE A 453 21.68 -6.30 8.98
CA ILE A 453 22.57 -5.19 8.61
C ILE A 453 21.91 -3.89 9.01
N ILE A 454 22.47 -3.25 10.04
CA ILE A 454 22.05 -1.97 10.54
C ILE A 454 23.02 -0.92 10.01
N ILE A 455 22.52 0.00 9.19
CA ILE A 455 23.32 1.12 8.71
C ILE A 455 23.59 2.05 9.89
N ASP A 456 24.76 1.96 10.51
CA ASP A 456 25.17 2.82 11.63
C ASP A 456 26.65 3.24 11.57
N GLY A 457 27.33 2.85 10.49
CA GLY A 457 28.71 3.16 10.18
C GLY A 457 29.69 2.12 10.68
N LYS A 458 29.23 0.96 11.16
CA LYS A 458 30.06 -0.11 11.71
C LYS A 458 29.87 -1.41 10.94
N LEU A 459 30.96 -2.15 10.70
CA LEU A 459 30.92 -3.38 9.91
C LEU A 459 30.92 -4.68 10.76
N ASN A 460 30.52 -4.60 12.03
CA ASN A 460 30.57 -5.74 12.96
C ASN A 460 29.43 -6.75 12.74
N ASP A 461 28.25 -6.28 12.37
CA ASP A 461 27.09 -7.09 12.00
C ASP A 461 27.29 -7.82 10.65
N TRP A 462 28.03 -7.22 9.72
CA TRP A 462 28.49 -7.89 8.50
C TRP A 462 29.28 -9.17 8.78
N ALA A 463 30.04 -9.21 9.89
CA ALA A 463 30.80 -10.38 10.30
C ALA A 463 29.93 -11.49 10.93
N ALA A 464 28.69 -11.16 11.34
CA ALA A 464 27.72 -12.09 11.88
C ALA A 464 26.84 -12.75 10.80
N LEU A 465 26.93 -12.28 9.55
CA LEU A 465 26.22 -12.88 8.42
C LEU A 465 26.67 -14.32 8.16
N PRO A 466 25.77 -15.20 7.68
CA PRO A 466 26.12 -16.57 7.34
C PRO A 466 27.27 -16.66 6.32
N GLU A 467 28.09 -17.72 6.46
CA GLU A 467 29.22 -17.96 5.56
C GLU A 467 28.74 -18.04 4.09
N GLY A 468 29.43 -17.33 3.21
CA GLY A 468 29.15 -17.31 1.77
C GLY A 468 28.19 -16.21 1.30
N GLU A 469 27.46 -15.55 2.21
CA GLU A 469 26.52 -14.47 1.87
C GLU A 469 27.20 -13.13 1.58
N VAL A 470 28.43 -12.93 2.06
CA VAL A 470 29.25 -11.74 1.80
C VAL A 470 30.37 -12.09 0.83
N LYS A 471 30.55 -11.27 -0.21
CA LYS A 471 31.74 -11.30 -1.07
C LYS A 471 32.66 -10.16 -0.69
N SER A 472 33.95 -10.46 -0.54
CA SER A 472 34.95 -9.51 -0.07
C SER A 472 36.13 -9.46 -1.03
N TRP A 473 36.63 -8.25 -1.28
CA TRP A 473 37.86 -7.98 -2.02
C TRP A 473 38.83 -7.20 -1.15
N GLU A 474 40.05 -7.72 -1.02
CA GLU A 474 41.13 -7.09 -0.26
C GLU A 474 41.93 -6.15 -1.14
N ASN A 475 42.26 -4.99 -0.60
CA ASN A 475 43.04 -3.92 -1.24
C ASN A 475 42.57 -3.60 -2.68
N PRO A 476 41.27 -3.36 -2.92
CA PRO A 476 40.74 -3.17 -4.27
C PRO A 476 41.34 -1.92 -4.97
N VAL A 477 41.82 -0.95 -4.20
CA VAL A 477 42.41 0.31 -4.66
C VAL A 477 43.29 0.87 -3.54
N PRO A 478 44.42 1.56 -3.84
CA PRO A 478 45.20 2.25 -2.81
C PRO A 478 44.35 3.16 -1.91
N GLY A 479 44.44 3.00 -0.59
CA GLY A 479 43.61 3.74 0.36
C GLY A 479 42.32 3.03 0.80
N MET A 480 41.97 1.90 0.19
CA MET A 480 40.86 1.02 0.61
C MET A 480 41.42 -0.35 0.94
N LYS A 481 41.28 -0.78 2.21
CA LYS A 481 41.73 -2.10 2.66
C LYS A 481 40.78 -3.21 2.24
N GLN A 482 39.48 -2.95 2.26
CA GLN A 482 38.48 -3.97 1.98
C GLN A 482 37.22 -3.37 1.37
N LEU A 483 36.64 -4.10 0.41
CA LEU A 483 35.30 -3.87 -0.14
C LEU A 483 34.48 -5.15 0.07
N ARG A 484 33.32 -5.05 0.71
CA ARG A 484 32.38 -6.14 0.96
C ARG A 484 31.05 -5.84 0.29
N VAL A 485 30.43 -6.85 -0.30
CA VAL A 485 29.12 -6.74 -0.95
C VAL A 485 28.24 -7.92 -0.58
N THR A 486 26.99 -7.62 -0.26
CA THR A 486 25.90 -8.58 -0.10
C THR A 486 24.60 -7.99 -0.63
N HIS A 487 23.49 -8.73 -0.60
CA HIS A 487 22.19 -8.23 -1.04
C HIS A 487 21.04 -8.86 -0.25
N ASP A 488 19.87 -8.26 -0.40
CA ASP A 488 18.57 -8.82 -0.05
C ASP A 488 17.54 -8.49 -1.15
N GLU A 489 16.26 -8.68 -0.83
CA GLU A 489 15.13 -8.48 -1.74
C GLU A 489 14.92 -7.03 -2.17
N ALA A 490 15.53 -6.04 -1.52
CA ALA A 490 15.36 -4.61 -1.83
C ALA A 490 16.68 -3.90 -2.22
N TYR A 491 17.80 -4.33 -1.64
CA TYR A 491 19.05 -3.58 -1.67
C TYR A 491 20.26 -4.43 -2.02
N VAL A 492 21.23 -3.78 -2.67
CA VAL A 492 22.63 -4.20 -2.63
C VAL A 492 23.31 -3.43 -1.51
N TYR A 493 23.91 -4.16 -0.56
CA TYR A 493 24.69 -3.58 0.52
C TYR A 493 26.16 -3.54 0.12
N VAL A 494 26.83 -2.42 0.42
CA VAL A 494 28.26 -2.26 0.25
C VAL A 494 28.89 -1.81 1.56
N GLY A 495 29.93 -2.51 2.02
CA GLY A 495 30.72 -2.16 3.19
C GLY A 495 32.17 -1.93 2.77
N MET A 496 32.80 -0.86 3.26
CA MET A 496 34.16 -0.49 2.91
C MET A 496 34.96 -0.21 4.17
N THR A 497 36.18 -0.77 4.22
CA THR A 497 37.17 -0.41 5.22
C THR A 497 38.30 0.37 4.53
N LEU A 498 38.41 1.66 4.84
CA LEU A 498 39.46 2.53 4.33
C LEU A 498 40.76 2.36 5.13
N GLU A 499 41.88 2.76 4.53
CA GLU A 499 43.17 2.80 5.23
C GLU A 499 43.25 3.91 6.27
N GLN A 500 42.58 5.03 6.01
CA GLN A 500 42.51 6.21 6.86
C GLN A 500 41.05 6.51 7.22
N PRO A 501 40.79 7.21 8.33
CA PRO A 501 39.44 7.67 8.67
C PRO A 501 38.80 8.47 7.53
N PHE A 502 37.54 8.17 7.22
CA PHE A 502 36.77 8.90 6.22
C PHE A 502 36.37 10.27 6.77
N ASP A 503 36.61 11.31 5.97
CA ASP A 503 36.16 12.67 6.24
C ASP A 503 35.57 13.22 4.94
N PRO A 504 34.24 13.33 4.81
CA PRO A 504 33.59 13.75 3.58
C PRO A 504 33.98 15.18 3.16
N LYS A 505 34.54 15.98 4.08
CA LYS A 505 35.07 17.33 3.78
C LYS A 505 36.47 17.30 3.16
N LYS A 506 37.19 16.17 3.25
CA LYS A 506 38.57 16.03 2.73
C LYS A 506 38.63 15.11 1.52
N SER A 507 37.77 14.10 1.45
CA SER A 507 37.76 13.16 0.34
C SER A 507 36.35 12.83 -0.12
N GLN A 508 36.27 12.22 -1.31
CA GLN A 508 35.08 11.58 -1.84
C GLN A 508 35.44 10.14 -2.19
N VAL A 509 34.51 9.22 -1.91
CA VAL A 509 34.58 7.84 -2.37
C VAL A 509 33.56 7.67 -3.48
N TYR A 510 33.95 6.95 -4.52
CA TYR A 510 33.10 6.66 -5.66
C TYR A 510 33.06 5.16 -5.90
N LEU A 511 31.90 4.66 -6.32
CA LEU A 511 31.69 3.28 -6.75
C LEU A 511 31.02 3.31 -8.13
N GLY A 512 31.80 3.18 -9.19
CA GLY A 512 31.29 2.95 -10.54
C GLY A 512 30.62 1.59 -10.64
N THR A 513 29.54 1.47 -11.43
CA THR A 513 28.77 0.23 -11.58
C THR A 513 28.69 -0.17 -13.04
N ASP A 514 29.20 -1.36 -13.35
CA ASP A 514 29.01 -2.07 -14.63
C ASP A 514 28.09 -3.27 -14.39
N VAL A 515 26.93 -3.26 -15.04
CA VAL A 515 25.90 -4.31 -14.94
C VAL A 515 25.61 -4.98 -16.28
N LEU A 516 25.97 -4.35 -17.40
CA LEU A 516 25.94 -4.95 -18.73
C LEU A 516 26.96 -4.24 -19.65
N PRO A 517 27.43 -4.88 -20.74
CA PRO A 517 28.35 -4.23 -21.66
C PRO A 517 27.77 -2.94 -22.24
N GLY A 518 28.51 -1.84 -22.17
CA GLY A 518 28.04 -0.52 -22.60
C GLY A 518 28.60 0.61 -21.73
N GLY A 519 27.73 1.55 -21.37
CA GLY A 519 28.00 2.61 -20.41
C GLY A 519 28.76 3.80 -20.97
N ASP A 520 28.95 4.80 -20.11
CA ASP A 520 29.69 6.02 -20.43
C ASP A 520 30.98 6.16 -19.60
N GLN A 521 31.96 6.87 -20.16
CA GLN A 521 33.20 7.20 -19.45
C GLN A 521 32.93 8.29 -18.40
N PRO A 522 33.36 8.12 -17.13
CA PRO A 522 33.18 9.10 -16.07
C PRO A 522 34.21 10.24 -16.17
N VAL A 523 34.20 10.99 -17.28
CA VAL A 523 35.27 11.95 -17.62
C VAL A 523 35.43 13.10 -16.61
N ASN A 524 34.36 13.46 -15.89
CA ASN A 524 34.38 14.54 -14.90
C ASN A 524 34.74 14.03 -13.50
N GLU A 525 34.25 12.85 -13.15
CA GLU A 525 34.47 12.23 -11.84
C GLU A 525 35.82 11.51 -11.76
N LEU A 526 36.34 11.06 -12.89
CA LEU A 526 37.62 10.36 -13.03
C LEU A 526 38.47 10.96 -14.17
N PRO A 527 38.93 12.23 -14.06
CA PRO A 527 39.60 12.93 -15.13
C PRO A 527 40.95 12.31 -15.51
N GLY A 528 41.19 12.20 -16.82
CA GLY A 528 42.46 11.69 -17.37
C GLY A 528 42.67 10.18 -17.21
N LYS A 529 41.64 9.43 -16.77
CA LYS A 529 41.61 7.96 -16.81
C LYS A 529 40.49 7.51 -17.75
N SER A 530 40.60 6.27 -18.20
CA SER A 530 39.61 5.62 -19.06
C SER A 530 39.35 4.18 -18.60
N LEU A 531 38.25 3.63 -19.07
CA LEU A 531 37.80 2.27 -18.84
C LEU A 531 37.69 1.58 -20.21
N SER A 532 37.93 0.26 -20.30
CA SER A 532 37.82 -0.48 -21.57
C SER A 532 36.40 -0.50 -22.13
N GLU A 533 35.41 -0.44 -21.24
CA GLU A 533 34.00 -0.15 -21.50
C GLU A 533 33.55 1.01 -20.59
N GLY A 534 32.30 1.44 -20.62
CA GLY A 534 31.79 2.50 -19.75
C GLY A 534 31.13 1.98 -18.47
N LEU A 535 30.54 2.88 -17.70
CA LEU A 535 29.72 2.54 -16.53
C LEU A 535 28.27 2.94 -16.80
N GLU A 536 27.31 2.12 -16.34
CA GLU A 536 25.88 2.46 -16.36
C GLU A 536 25.52 3.48 -15.27
N GLY A 537 26.25 3.43 -14.15
CA GLY A 537 25.94 4.21 -12.97
C GLY A 537 27.14 4.41 -12.07
N MET A 538 26.94 5.20 -11.03
CA MET A 538 27.97 5.53 -10.06
C MET A 538 27.34 5.99 -8.75
N VAL A 539 27.78 5.41 -7.66
CA VAL A 539 27.50 5.93 -6.31
C VAL A 539 28.59 6.92 -5.95
N VAL A 540 28.20 8.15 -5.63
CA VAL A 540 29.09 9.19 -5.07
C VAL A 540 28.85 9.22 -3.57
N ILE A 541 29.93 9.16 -2.77
CA ILE A 541 29.88 9.21 -1.31
C ILE A 541 30.78 10.38 -0.87
N GLY A 542 30.15 11.42 -0.35
CA GLY A 542 30.79 12.67 0.05
C GLY A 542 30.01 13.32 1.19
N THR A 543 29.81 14.64 1.10
CA THR A 543 28.92 15.35 2.02
C THR A 543 27.47 14.89 1.84
N ASP A 544 26.60 15.21 2.81
CA ASP A 544 25.19 14.81 2.79
C ASP A 544 24.46 15.30 1.53
N GLU A 545 24.86 16.44 0.99
CA GLU A 545 24.32 17.03 -0.24
C GLU A 545 24.86 16.38 -1.53
N GLU A 546 26.03 15.75 -1.47
CA GLU A 546 26.69 15.14 -2.62
C GLU A 546 26.37 13.64 -2.76
N THR A 547 26.11 12.96 -1.65
CA THR A 547 25.97 11.50 -1.62
C THR A 547 24.71 11.03 -2.33
N GLN A 548 24.90 10.36 -3.46
CA GLN A 548 23.81 9.99 -4.38
C GLN A 548 24.24 8.90 -5.37
N VAL A 549 23.26 8.22 -5.95
CA VAL A 549 23.43 7.43 -7.17
C VAL A 549 23.18 8.31 -8.39
N LYS A 550 24.12 8.25 -9.34
CA LYS A 550 24.02 8.89 -10.65
C LYS A 550 23.96 7.84 -11.75
N VAL A 551 23.29 8.19 -12.85
CA VAL A 551 23.14 7.35 -14.05
C VAL A 551 23.92 7.94 -15.22
N ALA A 552 24.49 7.08 -16.05
CA ALA A 552 25.14 7.48 -17.29
C ALA A 552 24.12 8.08 -18.27
N PRO A 553 24.44 9.15 -19.00
CA PRO A 553 23.49 9.78 -19.92
C PRO A 553 23.03 8.86 -21.07
N SER A 554 23.82 7.86 -21.48
CA SER A 554 23.38 6.84 -22.44
C SER A 554 22.44 5.78 -21.85
N TYR A 555 22.42 5.63 -20.52
CA TYR A 555 21.62 4.66 -19.78
C TYR A 555 20.46 5.30 -18.98
N ASP A 556 20.26 6.61 -19.12
CA ASP A 556 19.23 7.37 -18.39
C ASP A 556 17.81 6.98 -18.86
N PHE A 557 17.14 6.13 -18.07
CA PHE A 557 15.78 5.67 -18.38
C PHE A 557 14.75 6.79 -18.32
N HIS A 558 14.97 7.81 -17.48
CA HIS A 558 14.08 8.96 -17.35
C HIS A 558 14.12 9.79 -18.64
N GLN A 559 15.31 10.12 -19.13
CA GLN A 559 15.48 10.79 -20.43
C GLN A 559 14.97 9.93 -21.59
N ARG A 560 15.15 8.59 -21.54
CA ARG A 560 14.67 7.71 -22.61
C ARG A 560 13.13 7.62 -22.64
N LEU A 561 12.48 7.51 -21.49
CA LEU A 561 11.02 7.43 -21.38
C LEU A 561 10.33 8.76 -21.66
N TYR A 562 10.82 9.84 -21.08
CA TYR A 562 10.15 11.15 -21.14
C TYR A 562 10.73 12.07 -22.22
N GLY A 563 11.86 11.73 -22.86
CA GLY A 563 12.40 12.48 -24.00
C GLY A 563 11.73 12.14 -25.33
N ARG A 564 12.30 12.67 -26.43
CA ARG A 564 11.78 12.62 -27.81
C ARG A 564 11.34 11.25 -28.36
N TYR A 565 11.81 10.14 -27.78
CA TYR A 565 11.52 8.78 -28.27
C TYR A 565 10.42 8.08 -27.46
N GLY A 566 9.99 8.64 -26.34
CA GLY A 566 8.89 8.13 -25.53
C GLY A 566 7.73 9.11 -25.47
N TYR A 567 7.56 9.81 -24.34
CA TYR A 567 6.49 10.79 -24.15
C TYR A 567 6.78 12.18 -24.75
N TRP A 568 8.05 12.49 -25.06
CA TRP A 568 8.47 13.78 -25.62
C TRP A 568 8.08 15.00 -24.76
N MET A 569 8.25 14.87 -23.45
CA MET A 569 8.01 15.91 -22.43
C MET A 569 9.30 16.60 -21.96
N LEU A 570 10.46 16.02 -22.28
CA LEU A 570 11.77 16.59 -21.98
C LEU A 570 12.47 17.08 -23.24
N ASP A 571 13.21 18.18 -23.08
CA ASP A 571 14.13 18.68 -24.10
C ASP A 571 15.26 17.67 -24.40
N ASP A 572 15.79 17.77 -25.62
CA ASP A 572 16.97 17.03 -26.00
C ASP A 572 18.18 17.52 -25.18
N PRO A 573 18.98 16.62 -24.59
CA PRO A 573 20.11 17.03 -23.77
C PRO A 573 21.17 17.73 -24.61
N THR A 574 21.77 18.76 -24.03
CA THR A 574 22.92 19.48 -24.60
C THR A 574 24.12 18.56 -24.79
N ALA A 575 25.09 18.98 -25.61
CA ALA A 575 26.32 18.22 -25.84
C ALA A 575 27.12 17.94 -24.55
N GLU A 576 27.01 18.83 -23.56
CA GLU A 576 27.64 18.66 -22.26
C GLU A 576 26.87 17.66 -21.39
N GLN A 577 25.54 17.79 -21.31
CA GLN A 577 24.71 16.85 -20.56
C GLN A 577 24.84 15.41 -21.11
N LYS A 578 25.13 15.23 -22.40
CA LYS A 578 25.41 13.91 -23.02
C LYS A 578 26.70 13.24 -22.56
N LYS A 579 27.53 13.92 -21.75
CA LYS A 579 28.80 13.39 -21.22
C LYS A 579 28.85 13.36 -19.69
N GLN A 580 27.82 13.89 -19.03
CA GLN A 580 27.77 14.02 -17.59
C GLN A 580 26.84 12.98 -16.99
N PHE A 581 27.34 12.23 -15.99
CA PHE A 581 26.50 11.40 -15.14
C PHE A 581 25.49 12.28 -14.41
N ARG A 582 24.22 11.87 -14.40
CA ARG A 582 23.10 12.69 -13.94
C ARG A 582 22.42 12.10 -12.72
N PRO A 583 21.78 12.91 -11.88
CA PRO A 583 20.95 12.40 -10.80
C PRO A 583 19.82 11.50 -11.32
N TRP A 584 19.53 10.43 -10.58
CA TRP A 584 18.36 9.59 -10.81
C TRP A 584 17.07 10.35 -10.53
N LYS A 585 16.08 10.27 -11.43
CA LYS A 585 14.81 10.99 -11.33
C LYS A 585 13.59 10.11 -11.58
N LEU A 586 12.48 10.46 -10.94
CA LEU A 586 11.13 9.98 -11.27
C LEU A 586 10.24 11.14 -11.68
N ALA A 587 9.37 10.91 -12.66
CA ALA A 587 8.28 11.83 -12.97
C ALA A 587 7.25 11.81 -11.83
N VAL A 588 6.72 12.99 -11.50
CA VAL A 588 5.65 13.17 -10.51
C VAL A 588 4.43 13.87 -11.11
N SER A 589 4.52 14.33 -12.35
CA SER A 589 3.39 14.77 -13.18
C SER A 589 3.78 14.74 -14.66
N LEU A 590 2.84 14.39 -15.53
CA LEU A 590 3.02 14.41 -16.98
C LEU A 590 2.59 15.76 -17.57
N THR A 591 3.15 16.13 -18.73
CA THR A 591 2.63 17.31 -19.44
C THR A 591 1.20 17.06 -19.91
N MET A 592 0.33 18.01 -19.61
CA MET A 592 -1.06 18.05 -20.04
C MET A 592 -1.28 19.33 -20.86
N THR A 593 -1.93 19.22 -22.02
CA THR A 593 -2.20 20.37 -22.89
C THR A 593 -3.60 20.32 -23.49
N PRO A 594 -4.32 21.45 -23.59
CA PRO A 594 -5.55 21.54 -24.37
C PRO A 594 -5.34 21.08 -25.83
N PRO A 595 -6.35 20.46 -26.47
CA PRO A 595 -7.74 20.35 -26.04
C PRO A 595 -8.05 19.18 -25.10
N ASP A 596 -7.06 18.31 -24.79
CA ASP A 596 -7.29 17.11 -23.97
C ASP A 596 -7.46 17.44 -22.47
N THR A 597 -7.09 18.66 -22.06
CA THR A 597 -7.26 19.18 -20.69
C THR A 597 -7.89 20.58 -20.68
N ARG A 598 -8.45 20.98 -19.53
CA ARG A 598 -9.04 22.33 -19.33
C ARG A 598 -8.00 23.44 -19.49
N PHE A 599 -6.80 23.20 -18.99
CA PHE A 599 -5.65 24.11 -19.08
C PHE A 599 -4.34 23.32 -19.11
N ALA A 600 -3.24 23.99 -19.45
CA ALA A 600 -1.94 23.35 -19.53
C ALA A 600 -1.34 23.10 -18.13
N ASN A 601 -0.81 21.91 -17.91
CA ASN A 601 -0.04 21.53 -16.71
C ASN A 601 1.34 21.00 -17.15
N PRO A 602 2.47 21.50 -16.63
CA PRO A 602 3.79 21.10 -17.10
C PRO A 602 4.20 19.71 -16.58
N PHE A 603 5.15 19.07 -17.27
CA PHE A 603 5.86 17.92 -16.72
C PHE A 603 6.62 18.30 -15.45
N MET A 604 6.59 17.42 -14.44
CA MET A 604 7.33 17.58 -13.20
C MET A 604 8.09 16.30 -12.88
N ASP A 605 9.31 16.45 -12.36
CA ASP A 605 10.14 15.35 -11.90
C ASP A 605 10.81 15.66 -10.55
N MET A 606 11.24 14.61 -9.86
CA MET A 606 11.98 14.69 -8.61
C MET A 606 13.22 13.82 -8.66
N THR A 607 14.30 14.29 -8.03
CA THR A 607 15.50 13.49 -7.83
C THR A 607 15.28 12.47 -6.72
N VAL A 608 15.46 11.18 -7.01
CA VAL A 608 15.28 10.05 -6.08
C VAL A 608 16.56 9.25 -5.86
N GLY A 609 17.68 9.67 -6.47
CA GLY A 609 18.98 9.03 -6.29
C GLY A 609 19.76 9.46 -5.05
N LYS A 610 19.28 10.45 -4.28
CA LYS A 610 19.98 10.92 -3.08
C LYS A 610 19.96 9.85 -1.99
N LEU A 611 21.12 9.60 -1.36
CA LEU A 611 21.26 8.61 -0.31
C LEU A 611 21.37 9.33 1.03
N LEU A 612 20.40 9.10 1.92
CA LEU A 612 20.32 9.78 3.21
C LEU A 612 21.32 9.20 4.21
N ARG A 613 22.09 10.06 4.89
CA ARG A 613 22.95 9.66 6.00
C ARG A 613 22.14 9.59 7.30
N GLY A 614 22.30 8.52 8.08
CA GLY A 614 21.51 8.35 9.29
C GLY A 614 21.79 7.04 10.02
N THR A 615 20.77 6.50 10.69
CA THR A 615 20.79 5.13 11.20
C THR A 615 19.51 4.39 10.84
N SER A 616 19.64 3.11 10.46
CA SER A 616 18.50 2.20 10.28
C SER A 616 18.20 1.37 11.53
N ASP A 617 18.84 1.66 12.67
CA ASP A 617 18.55 0.99 13.94
C ASP A 617 17.18 1.43 14.48
N ARG A 618 16.19 0.54 14.43
CA ARG A 618 14.83 0.78 14.94
C ARG A 618 14.78 1.06 16.44
N ASN A 619 15.83 0.73 17.21
CA ASN A 619 15.92 1.03 18.63
C ASN A 619 16.54 2.40 18.93
N SER A 620 17.02 3.11 17.91
CA SER A 620 17.62 4.43 18.05
C SER A 620 16.56 5.53 17.94
N GLU A 621 16.66 6.56 18.78
CA GLU A 621 15.83 7.78 18.63
C GLU A 621 16.09 8.52 17.30
N ALA A 622 17.26 8.27 16.68
CA ALA A 622 17.63 8.81 15.38
C ALA A 622 17.25 7.90 14.20
N PHE A 623 16.46 6.85 14.44
CA PHE A 623 15.98 5.95 13.40
C PHE A 623 15.34 6.73 12.25
N ASN A 624 15.78 6.43 11.04
CA ASN A 624 15.12 6.88 9.83
C ASN A 624 15.10 5.74 8.81
N SER A 625 13.90 5.31 8.43
CA SER A 625 13.68 4.21 7.49
C SER A 625 14.24 4.49 6.08
N LEU A 626 14.49 5.74 5.71
CA LEU A 626 15.11 6.14 4.44
C LEU A 626 16.65 6.19 4.51
N THR A 627 17.25 5.96 5.68
CA THR A 627 18.72 5.91 5.83
C THR A 627 19.31 4.96 4.81
N SER A 628 20.28 5.42 4.05
CA SER A 628 20.92 4.65 2.99
C SER A 628 22.41 4.45 3.22
N TRP A 629 23.06 5.29 4.04
CA TRP A 629 24.49 5.14 4.33
C TRP A 629 24.91 5.77 5.67
N GLN A 630 26.07 5.35 6.17
CA GLN A 630 26.75 5.95 7.33
C GLN A 630 28.25 5.62 7.30
N TYR A 631 29.04 6.33 8.11
CA TYR A 631 30.45 6.01 8.33
C TYR A 631 30.87 6.22 9.79
N SER A 632 31.85 5.45 10.24
CA SER A 632 32.50 5.61 11.55
C SER A 632 33.98 5.29 11.44
N GLY A 633 34.83 6.28 11.76
CA GLY A 633 36.27 6.12 11.62
C GLY A 633 36.63 5.81 10.17
N ASN A 634 37.18 4.62 9.92
CA ASN A 634 37.57 4.16 8.59
C ASN A 634 36.55 3.22 7.94
N GLU A 635 35.41 2.99 8.56
CA GLU A 635 34.34 2.14 8.04
C GLU A 635 33.25 2.99 7.40
N VAL A 636 32.81 2.59 6.21
CA VAL A 636 31.71 3.20 5.46
C VAL A 636 30.80 2.09 5.00
N GLU A 637 29.50 2.24 5.18
CA GLU A 637 28.52 1.28 4.69
C GLU A 637 27.32 1.97 4.07
N LEU A 638 26.68 1.27 3.14
CA LEU A 638 25.51 1.74 2.43
C LEU A 638 24.63 0.57 1.96
N ARG A 639 23.33 0.87 1.80
CA ARG A 639 22.36 0.03 1.10
C ARG A 639 21.82 0.80 -0.11
N ILE A 640 21.83 0.17 -1.27
CA ILE A 640 21.52 0.81 -2.56
C ILE A 640 20.32 0.08 -3.17
N PRO A 641 19.17 0.76 -3.41
CA PRO A 641 18.03 0.16 -4.08
C PRO A 641 18.42 -0.45 -5.42
N TRP A 642 17.98 -1.68 -5.70
CA TRP A 642 18.26 -2.39 -6.95
C TRP A 642 17.96 -1.57 -8.20
N MET A 643 16.82 -0.87 -8.22
CA MET A 643 16.40 -0.10 -9.38
C MET A 643 17.33 1.09 -9.67
N LEU A 644 17.98 1.71 -8.67
CA LEU A 644 18.97 2.77 -8.91
C LEU A 644 20.23 2.24 -9.61
N LEU A 645 20.45 0.92 -9.60
CA LEU A 645 21.54 0.23 -10.30
C LEU A 645 21.12 -0.32 -11.67
N GLY A 646 19.91 0.00 -12.15
CA GLY A 646 19.43 -0.43 -13.46
C GLY A 646 18.64 -1.73 -13.49
N PHE A 647 18.37 -2.34 -12.33
CA PHE A 647 17.64 -3.60 -12.26
C PHE A 647 16.14 -3.41 -12.46
N ALA A 648 15.58 -4.24 -13.33
CA ALA A 648 14.14 -4.37 -13.54
C ALA A 648 13.54 -5.53 -12.75
N ASP A 649 14.33 -6.56 -12.47
CA ASP A 649 14.00 -7.66 -11.57
C ASP A 649 15.30 -8.34 -11.11
N PRO A 650 15.79 -8.04 -9.90
CA PRO A 650 17.01 -8.67 -9.38
C PRO A 650 16.80 -10.16 -9.08
N SER A 651 15.56 -10.62 -8.90
CA SER A 651 15.24 -12.03 -8.61
C SER A 651 15.49 -12.96 -9.79
N SER A 652 15.36 -12.46 -11.02
CA SER A 652 15.67 -13.21 -12.25
C SER A 652 16.82 -12.60 -13.07
N LEU A 653 17.64 -11.78 -12.42
CA LEU A 653 18.85 -11.14 -12.97
C LEU A 653 18.57 -10.20 -14.14
N GLN A 654 17.40 -9.54 -14.18
CA GLN A 654 17.02 -8.63 -15.26
C GLN A 654 17.50 -7.22 -14.98
N VAL A 655 18.22 -6.67 -15.95
CA VAL A 655 18.55 -5.25 -16.05
C VAL A 655 17.93 -4.68 -17.30
N ILE A 656 17.54 -3.41 -17.25
CA ILE A 656 17.03 -2.69 -18.41
C ILE A 656 18.14 -2.62 -19.48
N ASP A 657 17.84 -2.91 -20.74
CA ASP A 657 18.85 -2.88 -21.81
C ASP A 657 18.99 -1.48 -22.43
N TYR A 658 19.95 -1.33 -23.36
CA TYR A 658 20.18 -0.11 -24.16
C TYR A 658 19.26 0.02 -25.39
N GLY A 659 18.37 -0.96 -25.62
CA GLY A 659 17.50 -0.99 -26.79
C GLY A 659 16.55 0.21 -26.85
N PRO A 660 16.00 0.51 -28.03
CA PRO A 660 14.93 1.50 -28.12
C PRO A 660 13.71 1.04 -27.31
N LEU A 661 12.88 1.99 -26.88
CA LEU A 661 11.56 1.68 -26.34
C LEU A 661 10.76 0.85 -27.34
N LYS A 662 9.99 -0.10 -26.83
CA LYS A 662 8.98 -0.81 -27.62
C LYS A 662 7.85 0.14 -27.99
N LYS A 663 6.97 -0.29 -28.92
CA LYS A 663 5.87 0.55 -29.44
C LYS A 663 4.92 1.07 -28.36
N ASP A 664 4.76 0.32 -27.27
CA ASP A 664 3.93 0.64 -26.10
C ASP A 664 4.69 1.45 -25.02
N ARG A 665 5.86 2.00 -25.37
CA ARG A 665 6.75 2.75 -24.46
C ARG A 665 7.26 1.91 -23.28
N THR A 666 7.38 0.60 -23.45
CA THR A 666 8.03 -0.28 -22.46
C THR A 666 9.50 -0.52 -22.79
N PHE A 667 10.30 -0.84 -21.78
CA PHE A 667 11.69 -1.22 -21.98
C PHE A 667 11.82 -2.70 -22.36
N ALA A 668 12.97 -3.04 -22.94
CA ALA A 668 13.44 -4.41 -22.99
C ALA A 668 14.45 -4.62 -21.85
N THR A 669 14.58 -5.88 -21.43
CA THR A 669 15.54 -6.29 -20.40
C THR A 669 16.45 -7.37 -20.94
N THR A 670 17.62 -7.49 -20.32
CA THR A 670 18.56 -8.57 -20.56
C THR A 670 19.06 -9.14 -19.25
N LYS A 671 19.55 -10.38 -19.28
CA LYS A 671 20.14 -11.02 -18.10
C LYS A 671 21.55 -10.48 -17.86
N THR A 672 21.79 -9.92 -16.69
CA THR A 672 23.14 -9.54 -16.25
C THR A 672 23.96 -10.77 -15.85
N GLN A 673 25.30 -10.64 -15.92
CA GLN A 673 26.24 -11.61 -15.34
C GLN A 673 26.64 -11.26 -13.90
N GLY A 674 26.13 -10.16 -13.35
CA GLY A 674 26.48 -9.63 -12.03
C GLY A 674 26.87 -8.15 -12.08
N ILE A 675 27.27 -7.61 -10.94
CA ILE A 675 27.69 -6.20 -10.80
C ILE A 675 29.21 -6.14 -10.65
N THR A 676 29.88 -5.38 -11.51
CA THR A 676 31.26 -4.96 -11.29
C THR A 676 31.24 -3.61 -10.57
N PHE A 677 31.84 -3.55 -9.37
CA PHE A 677 32.08 -2.28 -8.68
C PHE A 677 33.49 -1.77 -8.96
N VAL A 678 33.59 -0.52 -9.41
CA VAL A 678 34.87 0.16 -9.69
C VAL A 678 35.08 1.25 -8.65
N PRO A 679 35.84 1.00 -7.57
CA PRO A 679 36.04 1.97 -6.51
C PRO A 679 37.14 2.98 -6.85
N TRP A 680 36.95 4.26 -6.49
CA TRP A 680 38.06 5.22 -6.41
C TRP A 680 37.86 6.24 -5.30
N ILE A 681 38.98 6.79 -4.82
CA ILE A 681 39.00 7.82 -3.77
C ILE A 681 39.63 9.07 -4.35
N LYS A 682 38.93 10.21 -4.22
CA LYS A 682 39.40 11.52 -4.65
C LYS A 682 39.70 12.38 -3.43
N ASP A 683 40.94 12.81 -3.30
CA ASP A 683 41.33 13.83 -2.31
C ASP A 683 40.93 15.22 -2.83
N ARG A 684 40.24 16.00 -2.01
CA ARG A 684 39.72 17.31 -2.42
C ARG A 684 40.79 18.39 -2.47
N ALA A 685 41.80 18.30 -1.60
CA ALA A 685 42.83 19.33 -1.49
C ALA A 685 43.83 19.27 -2.65
N SER A 686 44.31 18.07 -2.96
CA SER A 686 45.29 17.80 -4.02
C SER A 686 44.65 17.48 -5.37
N GLY A 687 43.39 17.03 -5.39
CA GLY A 687 42.75 16.49 -6.59
C GLY A 687 43.27 15.10 -6.98
N ASN A 688 44.14 14.49 -6.17
CA ASN A 688 44.69 13.17 -6.45
C ASN A 688 43.59 12.11 -6.39
N VAL A 689 43.68 11.14 -7.29
CA VAL A 689 42.73 10.02 -7.38
C VAL A 689 43.45 8.70 -7.20
N SER A 690 43.07 7.96 -6.15
CA SER A 690 43.40 6.55 -5.99
C SER A 690 42.36 5.71 -6.69
N TRP A 691 42.76 4.87 -7.64
CA TRP A 691 41.86 4.07 -8.48
C TRP A 691 42.54 2.74 -8.89
N PRO A 692 41.78 1.72 -9.33
CA PRO A 692 42.31 0.36 -9.57
C PRO A 692 43.21 0.22 -10.79
N GLY A 693 43.14 1.11 -11.81
CA GLY A 693 43.93 0.97 -13.03
C GLY A 693 45.38 1.50 -12.93
N GLY A 694 45.81 1.92 -11.73
CA GLY A 694 47.19 2.32 -11.47
C GLY A 694 47.72 3.42 -12.39
N ALA A 695 48.98 3.28 -12.83
CA ALA A 695 49.62 4.24 -13.74
C ALA A 695 49.19 4.06 -15.22
N GLY A 696 48.53 2.94 -15.57
CA GLY A 696 48.25 2.53 -16.95
C GLY A 696 47.22 3.36 -17.70
N GLY A 697 46.52 4.28 -17.02
CA GLY A 697 45.55 5.20 -17.63
C GLY A 697 44.22 4.57 -18.04
N THR A 698 44.21 3.29 -18.44
CA THR A 698 43.00 2.53 -18.79
C THR A 698 42.83 1.30 -17.90
N LEU A 699 41.64 1.11 -17.31
CA LEU A 699 41.26 -0.12 -16.60
C LEU A 699 40.47 -1.05 -17.52
N ASP A 700 40.85 -2.33 -17.57
CA ASP A 700 40.04 -3.33 -18.25
C ASP A 700 38.91 -3.82 -17.35
N LEU A 701 37.66 -3.45 -17.68
CA LEU A 701 36.45 -3.84 -16.94
C LEU A 701 36.13 -5.33 -17.06
N GLY A 702 36.40 -5.95 -18.21
CA GLY A 702 36.12 -7.38 -18.43
C GLY A 702 36.93 -8.30 -17.52
N GLY A 703 38.09 -7.84 -17.04
CA GLY A 703 38.95 -8.55 -16.09
C GLY A 703 38.69 -8.22 -14.61
N GLN A 704 37.77 -7.30 -14.30
CA GLN A 704 37.47 -6.96 -12.91
C GLN A 704 36.58 -8.00 -12.24
N PRO A 705 36.71 -8.19 -10.91
CA PRO A 705 35.86 -9.12 -10.20
C PRO A 705 34.39 -8.66 -10.20
N LYS A 706 33.48 -9.62 -10.34
CA LYS A 706 32.03 -9.39 -10.32
C LYS A 706 31.39 -9.91 -9.05
N TYR A 707 30.41 -9.16 -8.54
CA TYR A 707 29.45 -9.64 -7.57
C TYR A 707 28.35 -10.43 -8.29
N THR A 708 28.16 -11.69 -7.92
CA THR A 708 27.17 -12.59 -8.53
C THR A 708 26.31 -13.26 -7.46
N TRP A 709 25.04 -13.49 -7.78
CA TRP A 709 24.11 -14.21 -6.93
C TRP A 709 23.24 -15.16 -7.75
N SER A 710 22.60 -16.11 -7.06
CA SER A 710 21.63 -17.00 -7.68
C SER A 710 20.27 -16.29 -7.80
N PRO A 711 19.52 -16.52 -8.89
CA PRO A 711 18.11 -16.16 -8.95
C PRO A 711 17.31 -16.72 -7.77
N TRP A 712 16.20 -16.08 -7.40
CA TRP A 712 15.30 -16.56 -6.34
C TRP A 712 13.84 -16.58 -6.79
N GLU A 713 13.10 -17.55 -6.24
CA GLU A 713 11.65 -17.73 -6.43
C GLU A 713 10.90 -17.70 -5.10
N THR A 714 11.61 -17.40 -4.01
CA THR A 714 11.07 -17.29 -2.66
C THR A 714 11.81 -16.18 -1.96
N VAL A 715 11.06 -15.31 -1.30
CA VAL A 715 11.60 -14.14 -0.61
C VAL A 715 11.82 -14.44 0.87
N LYS A 716 12.84 -13.82 1.44
CA LYS A 716 12.95 -13.60 2.88
C LYS A 716 12.43 -12.19 3.17
N TYR A 717 11.77 -12.03 4.30
CA TYR A 717 11.29 -10.72 4.73
C TYR A 717 11.27 -10.67 6.26
N THR A 718 11.33 -9.45 6.80
CA THR A 718 11.18 -9.11 8.21
C THR A 718 9.80 -8.52 8.44
N GLU A 719 9.36 -8.51 9.70
CA GLU A 719 8.09 -7.89 10.06
C GLU A 719 8.26 -6.98 11.27
N HIS A 720 7.89 -5.71 11.13
CA HIS A 720 8.00 -4.69 12.18
C HIS A 720 6.81 -3.75 12.21
N LEU A 721 6.36 -3.35 13.40
CA LEU A 721 5.46 -2.20 13.51
C LEU A 721 6.25 -0.92 13.22
N LYS A 722 5.75 -0.10 12.29
CA LYS A 722 6.37 1.17 11.92
C LYS A 722 6.13 2.24 12.98
N SER A 723 6.92 3.30 12.96
CA SER A 723 6.70 4.47 13.84
C SER A 723 5.26 5.03 13.77
N GLY A 724 4.62 4.95 12.59
CA GLY A 724 3.23 5.35 12.39
C GLY A 724 2.21 4.55 13.20
N TYR A 725 2.47 3.29 13.53
CA TYR A 725 1.62 2.51 14.43
C TYR A 725 1.51 3.16 15.81
N THR A 726 2.66 3.53 16.39
CA THR A 726 2.72 4.15 17.72
C THR A 726 2.07 5.53 17.71
N ALA A 727 2.33 6.35 16.68
CA ALA A 727 1.72 7.67 16.55
C ALA A 727 0.19 7.60 16.45
N LEU A 728 -0.35 6.69 15.64
CA LEU A 728 -1.80 6.50 15.52
C LEU A 728 -2.41 5.91 16.79
N LYS A 729 -1.71 4.99 17.46
CA LYS A 729 -2.15 4.46 18.76
C LYS A 729 -2.32 5.58 19.78
N GLU A 730 -1.30 6.43 19.94
CA GLU A 730 -1.35 7.57 20.85
C GLU A 730 -2.50 8.52 20.49
N PHE A 731 -2.74 8.77 19.20
CA PHE A 731 -3.86 9.62 18.77
C PHE A 731 -5.22 8.96 19.03
N TYR A 732 -5.39 7.67 18.74
CA TYR A 732 -6.63 6.93 18.99
C TYR A 732 -7.01 6.86 20.46
N GLU A 733 -6.04 6.87 21.37
CA GLU A 733 -6.28 6.99 22.82
C GLU A 733 -6.87 8.36 23.22
N THR A 734 -6.75 9.40 22.37
CA THR A 734 -7.38 10.72 22.60
C THR A 734 -8.80 10.83 22.05
N LEU A 735 -9.20 9.92 21.16
CA LEU A 735 -10.54 9.90 20.59
C LEU A 735 -11.52 9.20 21.54
N PRO A 736 -12.84 9.50 21.46
CA PRO A 736 -13.85 8.77 22.21
C PRO A 736 -13.72 7.27 21.98
N ASP A 737 -13.52 6.53 23.07
CA ASP A 737 -13.36 5.09 23.00
C ASP A 737 -14.69 4.40 23.24
N HIS A 738 -15.04 3.42 22.40
CA HIS A 738 -16.24 2.63 22.64
C HIS A 738 -16.11 1.74 23.88
N ARG A 739 -14.87 1.56 24.36
CA ARG A 739 -14.49 0.78 25.54
C ARG A 739 -14.61 1.55 26.87
N SER A 740 -14.76 2.88 26.82
CA SER A 740 -14.91 3.70 28.03
C SER A 740 -16.39 4.11 28.21
N PRO A 741 -16.99 3.88 29.39
CA PRO A 741 -18.39 4.19 29.68
C PRO A 741 -18.68 5.70 29.77
#